data_AF-A0AAV3ZC48-F1
#
_entry.id   AF-A0AAV3ZC48-F1
#
_cell.length_a   1.000
_cell.length_b   1.000
_cell.length_c   1.000
_cell.angle_alpha   90.00
_cell.angle_beta   90.00
_cell.angle_gamma   90.00
#
_symmetry.space_group_name_H-M   'P 1'
#
loop_
_entity.id
_entity.type
_entity.pdbx_description
1 polymer ?
#
loop_
_entity_poly.entity_id
_entity_poly.type
_entity_poly.pdbx_seq_one_letter_code
_entity_poly.pdbx_strand_id
1 'polypeptide(L)'
;MATPTKEWSKPEVRAVVRFLFSKGTKPSEIHKQIAETYGEGAMSRSRVYQWCTWFGEGRTSLGDEPKSGRPKTSTNEENTTRVEELIRCDRKMKIREIALKLEIPKKTKRDSMTWKHPSSPVIKKFKVQSSAAKVMATVFWDAKGVILLDILPQGQCINAARYCSTLDRLKEAIRRKRPGLLRRGVVLQHDNATPHSANLKQQWLQRYGWKILPHPAHSPDLAPSDFHLFGPLKRHLGGMAFETEDDLITLVDEETCAACDFNKPGARCQRKMPWMWRGEFMPATRNEFYRIQQQLENEKFPAMFPDGPTRAFHELPKEEQAAIEKKRLAEYCRKAYKKVHTTRIEQRTATICQRENSFYVDTVRAFRDRRYEFKGLTKVWKNKLSDAEKKNDAAEIKRANGLVVLYDSLQLAHKCILNSFYGYVMRKGARWYSMEMAGIVCFTGANIITKAREIVEQIGRPLELDTDGIWCVLPASFPENYTVKTNNPKKPKVTISYPGAMLNVMVKDYFTNDQYQVLEDPGSLTYSVHSENSIFFEVDGPYLSMILPASKEEGKKLKKRYAVFNFDGSLAELKGFEVKRRGELELIKIFQSSVFEAFLKGKTLEECYAAVAKVADYWLDVLYSKAANMPDSELFELIAENRSMSRKLEDYGNQKSTSISTAKRLAEFLGDQMVKDTGLSCRFVISKKPEGSPVTERAIPLAIFQAEPTVRRHYLKKWLKVQDASNLEIRDILDWEYYVERLGGCIQKIITIPAALQSVSNPVPRIPHPDWLRKKMLERNDIFKQKKINEIFAPREKVVQESVGNYSSEDEENRNENGQSSGVRDIEDIAGTTSSSRKSEILGHAVSHKRKLEQTRNEQIQSETSGDWREILGPVPPIGDTKEQRQIWAQYLKKKWAIQMQKHQENKKRRLNEDDNFLSESKRGPTRDLTGFLRRTARSILDMPWQIVQIMETSHPGQFKLWALIGSDLHAMKLNVPRTFYVNQKTPKEGEGAMWKRVHRTLPRSHQVLYLYQYDVPEDVYIKHINDITADLSSPDIEGVYETQVPLEFRALVKLGCVTTVNREFAKSMEGRV
;
A
#
# COMPACT_ATOMS: atom_id res chain seq x y z
N MET A 1 -2.39 75.08 28.59
CA MET A 1 -2.36 73.60 28.63
C MET A 1 -1.03 73.19 29.24
N ALA A 2 -0.99 72.20 30.12
CA ALA A 2 0.27 71.74 30.71
C ALA A 2 1.09 70.94 29.68
N THR A 3 2.41 71.12 29.69
CA THR A 3 3.34 70.27 28.94
C THR A 3 3.50 68.91 29.64
N PRO A 4 3.55 67.77 28.92
CA PRO A 4 3.76 66.46 29.53
C PRO A 4 5.08 66.39 30.30
N THR A 5 5.07 65.77 31.48
CA THR A 5 6.27 65.60 32.31
C THR A 5 7.22 64.60 31.67
N LYS A 6 8.39 65.10 31.21
CA LYS A 6 9.41 64.28 30.54
C LYS A 6 10.15 63.29 31.46
N GLU A 7 10.04 63.48 32.77
CA GLU A 7 10.61 62.58 33.78
C GLU A 7 9.48 61.92 34.57
N TRP A 8 9.56 60.59 34.69
CA TRP A 8 8.63 59.75 35.43
C TRP A 8 9.30 58.43 35.82
N SER A 9 8.85 57.82 36.91
CA SER A 9 9.38 56.54 37.39
C SER A 9 8.40 55.37 37.20
N LYS A 10 8.94 54.16 37.03
CA LYS A 10 8.09 52.96 36.85
C LYS A 10 7.18 52.65 38.05
N PRO A 11 7.57 52.86 39.33
CA PRO A 11 6.67 52.70 40.47
C PRO A 11 5.56 53.76 40.53
N GLU A 12 5.89 55.02 40.18
CA GLU A 12 4.95 56.15 40.16
C GLU A 12 3.82 55.95 39.15
N VAL A 13 4.13 55.65 37.88
CA VAL A 13 3.07 55.42 36.88
C VAL A 13 2.21 54.19 37.25
N ARG A 14 2.76 53.20 37.98
CA ARG A 14 1.96 52.09 38.56
C ARG A 14 1.07 52.54 39.72
N ALA A 15 1.51 53.49 40.54
CA ALA A 15 0.68 54.11 41.58
C ALA A 15 -0.51 54.85 40.96
N VAL A 16 -0.28 55.57 39.86
CA VAL A 16 -1.35 56.24 39.08
C VAL A 16 -2.32 55.21 38.47
N VAL A 17 -1.83 54.11 37.87
CA VAL A 17 -2.70 53.01 37.42
C VAL A 17 -3.54 52.47 38.59
N ARG A 18 -2.94 52.23 39.76
CA ARG A 18 -3.65 51.71 40.94
C ARG A 18 -4.73 52.68 41.41
N PHE A 19 -4.41 53.98 41.52
CA PHE A 19 -5.35 55.02 41.95
C PHE A 19 -6.55 55.16 40.99
N LEU A 20 -6.29 55.23 39.68
CA LEU A 20 -7.36 55.35 38.69
C LEU A 20 -8.21 54.08 38.62
N PHE A 21 -7.61 52.90 38.77
CA PHE A 21 -8.33 51.63 38.87
C PHE A 21 -9.20 51.55 40.13
N SER A 22 -8.69 51.98 41.30
CA SER A 22 -9.47 52.09 42.54
C SER A 22 -10.61 53.11 42.45
N LYS A 23 -10.52 54.12 41.57
CA LYS A 23 -11.63 55.02 41.22
C LYS A 23 -12.65 54.43 40.23
N GLY A 24 -12.51 53.15 39.84
CA GLY A 24 -13.41 52.48 38.89
C GLY A 24 -13.16 52.84 37.42
N THR A 25 -12.04 53.50 37.10
CA THR A 25 -11.71 53.92 35.72
C THR A 25 -11.43 52.69 34.85
N LYS A 26 -12.01 52.63 33.65
CA LYS A 26 -11.79 51.50 32.72
C LYS A 26 -10.32 51.49 32.24
N PRO A 27 -9.64 50.33 32.14
CA PRO A 27 -8.21 50.26 31.77
C PRO A 27 -7.82 50.88 30.42
N SER A 28 -8.76 51.04 29.49
CA SER A 28 -8.58 51.80 28.24
C SER A 28 -8.39 53.31 28.48
N GLU A 29 -9.15 53.88 29.41
CA GLU A 29 -9.12 55.30 29.74
C GLU A 29 -7.93 55.63 30.65
N ILE A 30 -7.57 54.70 31.55
CA ILE A 30 -6.32 54.77 32.33
C ILE A 30 -5.11 54.89 31.39
N HIS A 31 -5.05 54.10 30.32
CA HIS A 31 -3.98 54.20 29.32
C HIS A 31 -3.99 55.56 28.60
N LYS A 32 -5.16 56.09 28.24
CA LYS A 32 -5.31 57.38 27.57
C LYS A 32 -4.81 58.53 28.47
N GLN A 33 -5.24 58.58 29.73
CA GLN A 33 -4.81 59.60 30.70
C GLN A 33 -3.30 59.52 30.99
N ILE A 34 -2.72 58.31 31.06
CA ILE A 34 -1.27 58.13 31.21
C ILE A 34 -0.52 58.61 29.96
N ALA A 35 -1.01 58.33 28.76
CA ALA A 35 -0.40 58.81 27.52
C ALA A 35 -0.50 60.34 27.37
N GLU A 36 -1.60 60.95 27.82
CA GLU A 36 -1.80 62.40 27.83
C GLU A 36 -0.91 63.11 28.88
N THR A 37 -0.69 62.50 30.04
CA THR A 37 0.07 63.11 31.15
C THR A 37 1.59 62.88 31.05
N TYR A 38 2.00 61.65 30.73
CA TYR A 38 3.40 61.18 30.76
C TYR A 38 3.96 60.80 29.38
N GLY A 39 3.15 60.97 28.31
CA GLY A 39 3.50 60.59 26.94
C GLY A 39 3.25 59.10 26.62
N GLU A 40 3.05 58.78 25.33
CA GLU A 40 2.77 57.41 24.87
C GLU A 40 3.83 56.36 25.28
N GLY A 41 5.06 56.80 25.55
CA GLY A 41 6.16 55.93 25.99
C GLY A 41 6.05 55.43 27.44
N ALA A 42 5.17 56.01 28.27
CA ALA A 42 5.14 55.76 29.72
C ALA A 42 4.74 54.33 30.10
N MET A 43 3.60 53.84 29.58
CA MET A 43 3.18 52.45 29.78
C MET A 43 2.24 51.96 28.67
N SER A 44 2.69 50.94 27.91
CA SER A 44 1.86 50.35 26.84
C SER A 44 0.53 49.77 27.34
N ARG A 45 -0.52 49.82 26.51
CA ARG A 45 -1.88 49.33 26.80
C ARG A 45 -1.93 47.95 27.44
N SER A 46 -1.18 46.97 26.94
CA SER A 46 -1.15 45.61 27.50
C SER A 46 -0.58 45.55 28.92
N ARG A 47 0.38 46.43 29.25
CA ARG A 47 0.91 46.58 30.62
C ARG A 47 -0.13 47.22 31.55
N VAL A 48 -0.84 48.26 31.10
CA VAL A 48 -1.90 48.90 31.92
C VAL A 48 -2.99 47.88 32.28
N TYR A 49 -3.46 47.08 31.31
CA TYR A 49 -4.43 46.01 31.56
C TYR A 49 -3.87 44.97 32.54
N GLN A 50 -2.63 44.50 32.35
CA GLN A 50 -2.00 43.53 33.24
C GLN A 50 -1.84 44.05 34.69
N TRP A 51 -1.52 45.33 34.89
CA TRP A 51 -1.49 45.92 36.23
C TRP A 51 -2.87 46.07 36.85
N CYS A 52 -3.91 46.42 36.07
CA CYS A 52 -5.29 46.43 36.57
C CYS A 52 -5.74 45.02 37.01
N THR A 53 -5.39 43.97 36.25
CA THR A 53 -5.62 42.58 36.66
C THR A 53 -4.93 42.27 37.99
N TRP A 54 -3.62 42.55 38.11
CA TRP A 54 -2.87 42.31 39.34
C TRP A 54 -3.40 43.10 40.55
N PHE A 55 -3.88 44.34 40.36
CA PHE A 55 -4.51 45.11 41.43
C PHE A 55 -5.89 44.56 41.82
N GLY A 56 -6.65 44.00 40.87
CA GLY A 56 -7.88 43.24 41.16
C GLY A 56 -7.61 41.91 41.89
N GLU A 57 -6.46 41.28 41.62
CA GLU A 57 -5.95 40.09 42.33
C GLU A 57 -5.30 40.43 43.69
N GLY A 58 -5.46 41.66 44.20
CA GLY A 58 -5.03 42.06 45.54
C GLY A 58 -3.56 42.47 45.69
N ARG A 59 -2.79 42.60 44.59
CA ARG A 59 -1.37 42.97 44.64
C ARG A 59 -1.16 44.36 45.26
N THR A 60 -0.49 44.43 46.41
CA THR A 60 -0.14 45.71 47.05
C THR A 60 1.19 46.31 46.58
N SER A 61 2.12 45.49 46.08
CA SER A 61 3.47 45.93 45.70
C SER A 61 3.55 46.56 44.30
N LEU A 62 4.05 47.80 44.26
CA LEU A 62 4.36 48.55 43.03
C LEU A 62 5.71 48.14 42.41
N GLY A 63 6.57 47.44 43.16
CA GLY A 63 7.89 47.01 42.71
C GLY A 63 7.87 45.83 41.72
N ASP A 64 9.00 45.62 41.05
CA ASP A 64 9.29 44.35 40.34
C ASP A 64 9.77 43.31 41.36
N GLU A 65 9.19 42.10 41.34
CA GLU A 65 9.59 41.01 42.24
C GLU A 65 11.00 40.45 41.94
N PRO A 66 11.72 39.93 42.97
CA PRO A 66 13.01 39.27 42.80
C PRO A 66 12.84 37.92 42.07
N LYS A 67 13.17 37.91 40.77
CA LYS A 67 13.02 36.72 39.92
C LYS A 67 14.15 35.71 40.15
N SER A 68 13.78 34.44 40.33
CA SER A 68 14.71 33.32 40.43
C SER A 68 15.46 33.07 39.11
N GLY A 69 16.66 33.63 38.99
CA GLY A 69 17.72 33.15 38.08
C GLY A 69 18.02 33.98 36.83
N ARG A 70 18.93 34.96 36.96
CA ARG A 70 19.91 35.29 35.90
C ARG A 70 21.11 36.09 36.44
N PRO A 71 22.32 35.50 36.53
CA PRO A 71 23.55 36.25 36.78
C PRO A 71 23.89 37.22 35.64
N LYS A 72 24.59 38.31 35.99
CA LYS A 72 25.22 39.27 35.05
C LYS A 72 26.75 39.07 35.02
N THR A 73 27.41 39.86 34.16
CA THR A 73 28.86 40.16 34.13
C THR A 73 29.85 38.99 34.06
N SER A 74 30.34 38.73 32.84
CA SER A 74 31.74 38.32 32.59
C SER A 74 32.37 39.15 31.45
N THR A 75 31.80 40.32 31.17
CA THR A 75 32.37 41.38 30.32
C THR A 75 33.35 42.17 31.16
N ASN A 76 34.63 41.82 31.04
CA ASN A 76 35.77 42.62 31.48
C ASN A 76 36.40 43.21 30.22
N GLU A 77 36.96 44.41 30.32
CA GLU A 77 37.49 45.15 29.17
C GLU A 77 38.61 44.37 28.44
N GLU A 78 39.51 43.77 29.21
CA GLU A 78 40.53 42.79 28.79
C GLU A 78 39.98 41.63 27.94
N ASN A 79 38.79 41.09 28.29
CA ASN A 79 38.17 39.99 27.54
C ASN A 79 37.58 40.49 26.21
N THR A 80 37.11 41.73 26.14
CA THR A 80 36.69 42.34 24.87
C THR A 80 37.91 42.60 23.97
N THR A 81 38.99 43.17 24.50
CA THR A 81 40.23 43.39 23.72
C THR A 81 40.79 42.08 23.17
N ARG A 82 40.95 41.05 24.00
CA ARG A 82 41.41 39.72 23.52
C ARG A 82 40.47 39.09 22.48
N VAL A 83 39.15 39.27 22.60
CA VAL A 83 38.20 38.81 21.56
C VAL A 83 38.39 39.59 20.26
N GLU A 84 38.62 40.90 20.31
CA GLU A 84 38.87 41.71 19.12
C GLU A 84 40.22 41.39 18.48
N GLU A 85 41.29 41.19 19.24
CA GLU A 85 42.60 40.74 18.75
C GLU A 85 42.48 39.38 18.06
N LEU A 86 41.87 38.38 18.71
CA LEU A 86 41.64 37.07 18.12
C LEU A 86 40.80 37.12 16.83
N ILE A 87 39.85 38.04 16.73
CA ILE A 87 39.05 38.26 15.51
C ILE A 87 39.82 39.05 14.45
N ARG A 88 40.75 39.95 14.83
CA ARG A 88 41.65 40.64 13.89
C ARG A 88 42.66 39.66 13.29
N CYS A 89 43.20 38.73 14.10
CA CYS A 89 44.13 37.70 13.63
C CYS A 89 43.46 36.59 12.79
N ASP A 90 42.25 36.14 13.16
CA ASP A 90 41.48 35.18 12.34
C ASP A 90 39.97 35.49 12.35
N ARG A 91 39.51 36.20 11.32
CA ARG A 91 38.09 36.51 11.09
C ARG A 91 37.23 35.28 10.76
N LYS A 92 37.81 34.10 10.49
CA LYS A 92 37.10 32.83 10.24
C LYS A 92 36.94 31.98 11.52
N MET A 93 37.65 32.31 12.60
CA MET A 93 37.66 31.52 13.84
C MET A 93 36.27 31.46 14.47
N LYS A 94 35.75 30.25 14.69
CA LYS A 94 34.35 30.08 15.11
C LYS A 94 34.21 30.42 16.59
N ILE A 95 33.02 30.84 17.01
CA ILE A 95 32.69 31.18 18.41
C ILE A 95 33.05 30.07 19.41
N ARG A 96 33.11 28.80 18.97
CA ARG A 96 33.59 27.67 19.79
C ARG A 96 35.11 27.66 20.00
N GLU A 97 35.89 28.03 18.98
CA GLU A 97 37.35 28.11 19.03
C GLU A 97 37.80 29.36 19.79
N ILE A 98 37.12 30.50 19.61
CA ILE A 98 37.30 31.71 20.43
C ILE A 98 37.04 31.40 21.92
N ALA A 99 35.93 30.74 22.24
CA ALA A 99 35.61 30.37 23.63
C ALA A 99 36.60 29.36 24.22
N LEU A 100 37.20 28.48 23.40
CA LEU A 100 38.21 27.52 23.84
C LEU A 100 39.56 28.21 24.12
N LYS A 101 40.03 29.07 23.20
CA LYS A 101 41.27 29.86 23.36
C LYS A 101 41.24 30.87 24.51
N LEU A 102 40.05 31.23 25.00
CA LEU A 102 39.84 32.12 26.15
C LEU A 102 39.39 31.37 27.42
N GLU A 103 39.36 30.03 27.37
CA GLU A 103 38.96 29.16 28.49
C GLU A 103 37.55 29.44 29.08
N ILE A 104 36.64 30.04 28.29
CA ILE A 104 35.30 30.42 28.76
C ILE A 104 34.29 29.29 28.46
N PRO A 105 33.82 28.53 29.47
CA PRO A 105 32.98 27.35 29.24
C PRO A 105 31.59 27.70 28.66
N LYS A 106 31.19 26.97 27.61
CA LYS A 106 29.95 27.21 26.85
C LYS A 106 28.93 26.09 27.08
N LYS A 107 27.86 26.37 27.83
CA LYS A 107 26.70 25.47 27.95
C LYS A 107 25.93 25.32 26.62
N THR A 108 25.37 24.14 26.39
CA THR A 108 24.34 23.90 25.38
C THR A 108 22.96 24.34 25.88
N LYS A 109 21.96 24.38 24.99
CA LYS A 109 20.59 24.77 25.35
C LYS A 109 19.91 23.75 26.27
N ARG A 110 20.21 22.45 26.14
CA ARG A 110 19.68 21.39 27.03
C ARG A 110 20.17 21.57 28.47
N ASP A 111 21.46 21.82 28.64
CA ASP A 111 22.08 21.98 29.97
C ASP A 111 21.49 23.18 30.74
N SER A 112 20.90 24.14 30.03
CA SER A 112 20.24 25.31 30.63
C SER A 112 18.83 25.05 31.18
N MET A 113 18.28 23.85 30.98
CA MET A 113 16.93 23.45 31.40
C MET A 113 16.92 22.51 32.61
N THR A 114 18.10 22.19 33.18
CA THR A 114 18.22 21.47 34.45
C THR A 114 17.99 22.43 35.62
N TRP A 115 17.02 22.11 36.48
CA TRP A 115 16.87 22.77 37.77
C TRP A 115 18.11 22.54 38.65
N LYS A 116 18.45 23.53 39.48
CA LYS A 116 19.57 23.45 40.43
C LYS A 116 19.17 24.06 41.77
N HIS A 117 19.73 23.51 42.84
CA HIS A 117 19.52 24.00 44.20
C HIS A 117 20.19 25.38 44.41
N PRO A 118 19.63 26.30 45.22
CA PRO A 118 20.17 27.66 45.41
C PRO A 118 21.64 27.73 45.85
N SER A 119 22.13 26.71 46.56
CA SER A 119 23.53 26.58 47.00
C SER A 119 24.52 26.15 45.90
N SER A 120 24.08 26.04 44.64
CA SER A 120 24.96 25.66 43.52
C SER A 120 25.88 26.81 43.09
N PRO A 121 27.20 26.59 42.88
CA PRO A 121 28.12 27.65 42.46
C PRO A 121 27.73 28.29 41.11
N VAL A 122 27.92 29.61 41.01
CA VAL A 122 27.43 30.45 39.91
C VAL A 122 28.41 30.44 38.74
N ILE A 123 28.01 29.80 37.64
CA ILE A 123 28.84 29.67 36.43
C ILE A 123 28.66 30.89 35.51
N LYS A 124 29.78 31.55 35.16
CA LYS A 124 29.86 32.70 34.23
C LYS A 124 29.31 32.35 32.83
N LYS A 125 28.87 33.34 32.05
CA LYS A 125 28.30 33.15 30.70
C LYS A 125 28.80 34.18 29.69
N PHE A 126 29.47 33.71 28.65
CA PHE A 126 29.82 34.50 27.46
C PHE A 126 28.56 35.14 26.83
N LYS A 127 28.64 36.44 26.50
CA LYS A 127 27.55 37.19 25.86
C LYS A 127 28.15 38.19 24.87
N VAL A 128 27.88 37.97 23.58
CA VAL A 128 28.27 38.89 22.49
C VAL A 128 27.41 40.16 22.55
N GLN A 129 28.03 41.33 22.51
CA GLN A 129 27.40 42.59 22.10
C GLN A 129 27.48 42.73 20.57
N SER A 130 26.54 43.45 19.97
CA SER A 130 26.62 43.81 18.55
C SER A 130 27.77 44.79 18.35
N SER A 131 28.75 44.41 17.52
CA SER A 131 29.74 45.32 16.95
C SER A 131 29.03 46.49 16.24
N ALA A 132 29.60 47.70 16.37
CA ALA A 132 28.92 48.95 16.00
C ALA A 132 28.64 49.12 14.49
N ALA A 133 29.37 48.41 13.63
CA ALA A 133 29.23 48.45 12.18
C ALA A 133 28.43 47.25 11.65
N LYS A 134 27.12 47.44 11.42
CA LYS A 134 26.25 46.48 10.74
C LYS A 134 25.28 47.19 9.80
N VAL A 135 25.66 47.30 8.54
CA VAL A 135 24.80 47.71 7.42
C VAL A 135 23.81 46.59 7.11
N MET A 136 22.59 46.94 6.68
CA MET A 136 21.55 45.97 6.26
C MET A 136 21.09 46.29 4.84
N ALA A 137 21.34 45.39 3.90
CA ALA A 137 20.92 45.51 2.51
C ALA A 137 19.68 44.66 2.21
N THR A 138 18.72 45.23 1.49
CA THR A 138 17.54 44.54 0.95
C THR A 138 17.77 44.28 -0.54
N VAL A 139 17.72 43.01 -0.97
CA VAL A 139 18.02 42.62 -2.36
C VAL A 139 16.82 41.92 -2.99
N PHE A 140 16.38 42.41 -4.15
CA PHE A 140 15.38 41.76 -4.99
C PHE A 140 16.01 41.37 -6.32
N TRP A 141 15.82 40.13 -6.75
CA TRP A 141 16.45 39.54 -7.93
C TRP A 141 15.49 38.57 -8.63
N ASP A 142 15.75 38.30 -9.91
CA ASP A 142 15.09 37.25 -10.69
C ASP A 142 16.12 36.38 -11.43
N ALA A 143 15.65 35.40 -12.22
CA ALA A 143 16.51 34.53 -13.02
C ALA A 143 17.33 35.26 -14.12
N LYS A 144 17.27 36.59 -14.20
CA LYS A 144 18.08 37.47 -15.06
C LYS A 144 18.95 38.45 -14.25
N GLY A 145 19.12 38.27 -12.94
CA GLY A 145 19.97 39.09 -12.08
C GLY A 145 19.22 40.03 -11.12
N VAL A 146 19.93 40.98 -10.51
CA VAL A 146 19.40 41.89 -9.49
C VAL A 146 18.48 42.95 -10.11
N ILE A 147 17.29 43.10 -9.53
CA ILE A 147 16.33 44.14 -9.92
C ILE A 147 16.54 45.39 -9.07
N LEU A 148 16.66 45.24 -7.74
CA LEU A 148 16.86 46.34 -6.80
C LEU A 148 17.77 45.92 -5.64
N LEU A 149 18.68 46.82 -5.27
CA LEU A 149 19.42 46.85 -4.01
C LEU A 149 18.97 48.11 -3.25
N ASP A 150 18.47 47.96 -2.02
CA ASP A 150 18.03 49.07 -1.16
C ASP A 150 18.67 48.90 0.23
N ILE A 151 19.62 49.78 0.55
CA ILE A 151 20.33 49.76 1.84
C ILE A 151 19.54 50.54 2.89
N LEU A 152 19.51 49.99 4.10
CA LEU A 152 18.89 50.57 5.27
C LEU A 152 19.92 51.42 6.03
N PRO A 153 19.71 52.74 6.16
CA PRO A 153 20.63 53.61 6.89
C PRO A 153 20.83 53.18 8.34
N GLN A 154 22.04 53.37 8.86
CA GLN A 154 22.41 52.96 10.22
C GLN A 154 21.45 53.55 11.27
N GLY A 155 21.06 52.72 12.24
CA GLY A 155 20.08 53.08 13.27
C GLY A 155 18.60 52.95 12.88
N GLN A 156 18.28 52.78 11.59
CA GLN A 156 16.90 52.49 11.15
C GLN A 156 16.56 50.99 11.29
N CYS A 157 15.27 50.65 11.16
CA CYS A 157 14.76 49.28 11.19
C CYS A 157 13.73 49.07 10.08
N ILE A 158 13.74 47.90 9.43
CA ILE A 158 12.70 47.54 8.44
C ILE A 158 11.36 47.36 9.17
N ASN A 159 10.48 48.36 9.02
CA ASN A 159 9.10 48.30 9.45
C ASN A 159 8.16 48.14 8.23
N ALA A 160 6.87 47.89 8.47
CA ALA A 160 5.91 47.66 7.39
C ALA A 160 5.78 48.82 6.39
N ALA A 161 5.90 50.07 6.86
CA ALA A 161 5.80 51.25 6.01
C ALA A 161 7.05 51.42 5.11
N ARG A 162 8.26 51.25 5.65
CA ARG A 162 9.51 51.27 4.86
C ARG A 162 9.53 50.11 3.87
N TYR A 163 9.04 48.92 4.25
CA TYR A 163 8.95 47.79 3.33
C TYR A 163 8.02 48.09 2.13
N CYS A 164 6.83 48.68 2.36
CA CYS A 164 5.96 49.13 1.27
C CYS A 164 6.66 50.17 0.36
N SER A 165 7.34 51.17 0.93
CA SER A 165 8.11 52.15 0.14
C SER A 165 9.21 51.51 -0.70
N THR A 166 9.84 50.45 -0.19
CA THR A 166 10.85 49.68 -0.94
C THR A 166 10.20 48.83 -2.04
N LEU A 167 8.96 48.35 -1.86
CA LEU A 167 8.19 47.70 -2.93
C LEU A 167 7.73 48.68 -4.02
N ASP A 168 7.46 49.95 -3.70
CA ASP A 168 7.21 50.99 -4.70
C ASP A 168 8.46 51.26 -5.55
N ARG A 169 9.64 51.41 -4.91
CA ARG A 169 10.94 51.47 -5.61
C ARG A 169 11.17 50.25 -6.50
N LEU A 170 10.86 49.04 -6.00
CA LEU A 170 10.99 47.80 -6.76
C LEU A 170 10.08 47.77 -7.99
N LYS A 171 8.84 48.24 -7.88
CA LYS A 171 7.89 48.32 -8.99
C LYS A 171 8.39 49.25 -10.10
N GLU A 172 9.04 50.36 -9.75
CA GLU A 172 9.71 51.24 -10.72
C GLU A 172 10.96 50.60 -11.33
N ALA A 173 11.78 49.93 -10.51
CA ALA A 173 12.93 49.16 -10.98
C ALA A 173 12.53 48.05 -11.96
N ILE A 174 11.42 47.34 -11.72
CA ILE A 174 10.82 46.39 -12.67
C ILE A 174 10.37 47.10 -13.95
N ARG A 175 9.69 48.26 -13.85
CA ARG A 175 9.25 49.05 -15.02
C ARG A 175 10.44 49.41 -15.92
N ARG A 176 11.62 49.71 -15.35
CA ARG A 176 12.85 50.03 -16.08
C ARG A 176 13.59 48.78 -16.58
N LYS A 177 13.94 47.85 -15.68
CA LYS A 177 14.84 46.71 -15.95
C LYS A 177 14.16 45.47 -16.54
N ARG A 178 12.83 45.34 -16.45
CA ARG A 178 12.06 44.16 -16.89
C ARG A 178 10.76 44.54 -17.62
N PRO A 179 10.82 45.22 -18.79
CA PRO A 179 9.65 45.57 -19.57
C PRO A 179 8.68 44.38 -19.77
N GLY A 180 7.39 44.63 -19.56
CA GLY A 180 6.34 43.62 -19.68
C GLY A 180 6.13 42.69 -18.49
N LEU A 181 7.05 42.60 -17.51
CA LEU A 181 6.85 41.73 -16.33
C LEU A 181 5.61 42.14 -15.52
N LEU A 182 5.40 43.45 -15.33
CA LEU A 182 4.19 43.99 -14.69
C LEU A 182 2.90 43.63 -15.43
N ARG A 183 2.92 43.51 -16.78
CA ARG A 183 1.75 43.10 -17.58
C ARG A 183 1.42 41.61 -17.47
N ARG A 184 2.42 40.77 -17.11
CA ARG A 184 2.25 39.32 -16.92
C ARG A 184 1.83 38.93 -15.50
N GLY A 185 1.82 39.89 -14.57
CA GLY A 185 1.60 39.68 -13.14
C GLY A 185 2.89 39.25 -12.42
N VAL A 186 3.18 39.90 -11.30
CA VAL A 186 4.38 39.60 -10.48
C VAL A 186 4.03 38.58 -9.41
N VAL A 187 4.92 37.60 -9.22
CA VAL A 187 4.91 36.67 -8.09
C VAL A 187 6.12 36.99 -7.22
N LEU A 188 5.90 37.34 -5.96
CA LEU A 188 6.92 37.74 -5.00
C LEU A 188 7.13 36.63 -3.96
N GLN A 189 8.37 36.18 -3.80
CA GLN A 189 8.79 35.34 -2.68
C GLN A 189 9.58 36.19 -1.68
N HIS A 190 9.27 36.04 -0.40
CA HIS A 190 10.01 36.63 0.73
C HIS A 190 9.85 35.69 1.94
N ASP A 191 10.58 35.95 3.03
CA ASP A 191 10.45 35.17 4.26
C ASP A 191 9.20 35.55 5.08
N ASN A 192 9.01 34.89 6.23
CA ASN A 192 7.89 35.15 7.15
C ASN A 192 8.26 36.15 8.27
N ALA A 193 9.13 37.14 8.00
CA ALA A 193 9.43 38.20 8.97
C ALA A 193 8.21 39.10 9.24
N THR A 194 8.12 39.67 10.45
CA THR A 194 6.96 40.47 10.90
C THR A 194 6.59 41.67 10.01
N PRO A 195 7.52 42.42 9.38
CA PRO A 195 7.15 43.46 8.41
C PRO A 195 6.45 42.89 7.17
N HIS A 196 6.83 41.69 6.74
CA HIS A 196 6.30 41.02 5.55
C HIS A 196 4.93 40.35 5.80
N SER A 197 4.53 40.21 7.07
CA SER A 197 3.20 39.72 7.50
C SER A 197 2.19 40.83 7.81
N ALA A 198 2.59 42.11 7.76
CA ALA A 198 1.76 43.24 8.17
C ALA A 198 0.56 43.51 7.23
N ASN A 199 -0.57 43.94 7.81
CA ASN A 199 -1.83 44.13 7.07
C ASN A 199 -1.73 45.23 6.00
N LEU A 200 -1.00 46.32 6.27
CA LEU A 200 -0.69 47.40 5.33
C LEU A 200 -0.05 46.89 4.02
N LYS A 201 0.79 45.87 4.11
CA LYS A 201 1.47 45.23 2.98
C LYS A 201 0.54 44.29 2.19
N GLN A 202 -0.46 43.68 2.84
CA GLN A 202 -1.49 42.92 2.13
C GLN A 202 -2.37 43.84 1.27
N GLN A 203 -2.75 45.01 1.82
CA GLN A 203 -3.48 46.05 1.08
C GLN A 203 -2.67 46.59 -0.12
N TRP A 204 -1.37 46.84 0.05
CA TRP A 204 -0.47 47.26 -1.05
C TRP A 204 -0.42 46.22 -2.18
N LEU A 205 -0.25 44.93 -1.84
CA LEU A 205 -0.18 43.84 -2.83
C LEU A 205 -1.51 43.65 -3.57
N GLN A 206 -2.64 43.77 -2.88
CA GLN A 206 -3.97 43.75 -3.51
C GLN A 206 -4.15 44.92 -4.49
N ARG A 207 -3.76 46.14 -4.09
CA ARG A 207 -3.87 47.36 -4.93
C ARG A 207 -3.11 47.25 -6.26
N TYR A 208 -2.01 46.51 -6.31
CA TYR A 208 -1.19 46.34 -7.52
C TYR A 208 -1.22 44.93 -8.14
N GLY A 209 -2.07 44.02 -7.64
CA GLY A 209 -2.31 42.70 -8.22
C GLY A 209 -1.14 41.70 -8.11
N TRP A 210 -0.21 41.90 -7.17
CA TRP A 210 0.96 41.04 -6.98
C TRP A 210 0.63 39.84 -6.09
N LYS A 211 1.12 38.65 -6.46
CA LYS A 211 0.84 37.40 -5.74
C LYS A 211 2.03 37.01 -4.86
N ILE A 212 1.77 36.56 -3.63
CA ILE A 212 2.81 36.03 -2.74
C ILE A 212 3.00 34.54 -3.06
N LEU A 213 4.25 34.08 -3.19
CA LEU A 213 4.57 32.64 -3.12
C LEU A 213 4.69 32.24 -1.64
N PRO A 214 3.83 31.34 -1.11
CA PRO A 214 3.81 31.05 0.33
C PRO A 214 5.07 30.29 0.76
N HIS A 215 5.81 30.87 1.70
CA HIS A 215 7.00 30.23 2.27
C HIS A 215 6.62 29.22 3.35
N PRO A 216 7.07 27.94 3.28
CA PRO A 216 6.79 26.96 4.32
C PRO A 216 7.37 27.40 5.67
N ALA A 217 6.61 27.17 6.75
CA ALA A 217 7.09 27.37 8.11
C ALA A 217 8.10 26.27 8.48
N HIS A 218 9.16 26.63 9.22
CA HIS A 218 10.24 25.73 9.65
C HIS A 218 11.07 25.10 8.51
N SER A 219 11.36 25.86 7.44
CA SER A 219 12.35 25.45 6.41
C SER A 219 13.12 26.67 5.87
N PRO A 220 14.01 27.30 6.66
CA PRO A 220 14.81 28.43 6.18
C PRO A 220 15.70 28.01 4.99
N ASP A 221 16.18 26.77 5.01
CA ASP A 221 17.06 26.15 4.01
C ASP A 221 16.34 25.81 2.66
N LEU A 222 15.34 26.61 2.27
CA LEU A 222 14.59 26.52 1.01
C LEU A 222 14.36 27.87 0.32
N ALA A 223 14.86 28.98 0.86
CA ALA A 223 14.85 30.26 0.16
C ALA A 223 15.90 30.23 -0.98
N PRO A 224 15.53 30.49 -2.26
CA PRO A 224 16.49 30.54 -3.35
C PRO A 224 17.63 31.54 -3.11
N SER A 225 17.35 32.61 -2.36
CA SER A 225 18.35 33.62 -1.99
C SER A 225 19.49 33.06 -1.14
N ASP A 226 19.27 32.06 -0.27
CA ASP A 226 20.36 31.54 0.57
C ASP A 226 21.36 30.69 -0.23
N PHE A 227 20.90 29.96 -1.25
CA PHE A 227 21.76 29.17 -2.14
C PHE A 227 22.39 29.99 -3.26
N HIS A 228 21.58 30.77 -3.99
CA HIS A 228 22.00 31.40 -5.25
C HIS A 228 22.54 32.83 -5.09
N LEU A 229 22.12 33.57 -4.06
CA LEU A 229 22.53 34.96 -3.82
C LEU A 229 23.54 35.05 -2.67
N PHE A 230 23.11 34.72 -1.45
CA PHE A 230 23.90 34.93 -0.25
C PHE A 230 25.06 33.94 -0.12
N GLY A 231 24.95 32.74 -0.69
CA GLY A 231 26.05 31.76 -0.74
C GLY A 231 27.28 32.27 -1.53
N PRO A 232 27.12 32.68 -2.80
CA PRO A 232 28.17 33.35 -3.58
C PRO A 232 28.65 34.66 -2.96
N LEU A 233 27.74 35.55 -2.54
CA LEU A 233 28.08 36.87 -2.00
C LEU A 233 28.94 36.77 -0.72
N LYS A 234 28.61 35.85 0.20
CA LYS A 234 29.41 35.59 1.42
C LYS A 234 30.79 34.98 1.12
N ARG A 235 30.99 34.35 -0.05
CA ARG A 235 32.32 33.89 -0.50
C ARG A 235 33.12 35.02 -1.14
N HIS A 236 32.49 35.85 -1.98
CA HIS A 236 33.17 36.95 -2.65
C HIS A 236 33.65 38.03 -1.66
N LEU A 237 32.77 38.47 -0.74
CA LEU A 237 33.13 39.40 0.35
C LEU A 237 33.98 38.75 1.47
N GLY A 238 34.43 37.51 1.28
CA GLY A 238 34.95 36.61 2.31
C GLY A 238 36.39 36.88 2.75
N GLY A 239 36.67 38.05 3.31
CA GLY A 239 37.98 38.44 3.82
C GLY A 239 38.42 39.86 3.45
N MET A 240 37.65 40.53 2.60
CA MET A 240 37.87 41.93 2.21
C MET A 240 37.65 42.89 3.39
N ALA A 241 38.23 44.08 3.27
CA ALA A 241 37.96 45.23 4.12
C ALA A 241 37.53 46.40 3.23
N PHE A 242 36.67 47.25 3.78
CA PHE A 242 36.11 48.43 3.13
C PHE A 242 36.24 49.58 4.14
N GLU A 243 36.69 50.75 3.69
CA GLU A 243 36.91 51.90 4.58
C GLU A 243 35.67 52.81 4.62
N THR A 244 34.91 52.86 3.53
CA THR A 244 33.61 53.55 3.44
C THR A 244 32.44 52.58 3.17
N GLU A 245 31.20 53.07 3.33
CA GLU A 245 30.01 52.33 2.92
C GLU A 245 29.86 52.28 1.39
N ASP A 246 30.38 53.27 0.66
CA ASP A 246 30.32 53.35 -0.81
C ASP A 246 31.28 52.35 -1.51
N ASP A 247 32.42 52.02 -0.90
CA ASP A 247 33.31 50.94 -1.38
C ASP A 247 32.61 49.57 -1.33
N LEU A 248 31.76 49.36 -0.33
CA LEU A 248 30.96 48.13 -0.20
C LEU A 248 29.78 48.13 -1.20
N ILE A 249 29.23 49.30 -1.53
CA ILE A 249 28.14 49.46 -2.50
C ILE A 249 28.65 49.16 -3.92
N THR A 250 29.77 49.76 -4.30
CA THR A 250 30.33 49.66 -5.66
C THR A 250 30.84 48.26 -6.03
N LEU A 251 31.25 47.44 -5.05
CA LEU A 251 31.65 46.05 -5.32
C LEU A 251 30.45 45.09 -5.54
N VAL A 252 29.27 45.39 -4.97
CA VAL A 252 28.08 44.52 -5.01
C VAL A 252 27.20 44.84 -6.24
N ASP A 253 27.87 44.96 -7.39
CA ASP A 253 27.26 45.39 -8.63
C ASP A 253 26.51 44.25 -9.37
N GLU A 254 25.77 44.61 -10.41
CA GLU A 254 24.81 43.72 -11.08
C GLU A 254 25.48 42.47 -11.70
N GLU A 255 26.74 42.56 -12.09
CA GLU A 255 27.55 41.47 -12.66
C GLU A 255 28.06 40.49 -11.59
N THR A 256 28.64 40.99 -10.49
CA THR A 256 29.14 40.19 -9.35
C THR A 256 28.05 39.28 -8.80
N CYS A 257 26.80 39.76 -8.82
CA CYS A 257 25.64 39.03 -8.33
C CYS A 257 24.99 38.10 -9.37
N ALA A 258 25.11 38.39 -10.67
CA ALA A 258 24.60 37.53 -11.75
C ALA A 258 25.54 36.36 -12.09
N ALA A 259 26.75 36.33 -11.51
CA ALA A 259 27.82 35.33 -11.70
C ALA A 259 27.51 33.92 -11.15
N CYS A 260 26.35 33.37 -11.52
CA CYS A 260 26.08 31.95 -11.43
C CYS A 260 27.04 31.22 -12.37
N ASP A 261 28.01 30.50 -11.80
CA ASP A 261 29.13 29.82 -12.49
C ASP A 261 28.67 28.84 -13.61
N PHE A 262 27.40 28.46 -13.54
CA PHE A 262 26.65 27.56 -14.39
C PHE A 262 26.14 28.22 -15.69
N ASN A 263 26.01 29.56 -15.74
CA ASN A 263 25.49 30.33 -16.87
C ASN A 263 26.57 30.97 -17.75
N LYS A 264 27.86 30.71 -17.47
CA LYS A 264 28.97 31.15 -18.32
C LYS A 264 28.84 30.52 -19.72
N PRO A 265 28.99 31.28 -20.82
CA PRO A 265 29.02 30.69 -22.17
C PRO A 265 30.17 29.69 -22.26
N GLY A 266 29.87 28.47 -22.72
CA GLY A 266 30.83 27.35 -22.76
C GLY A 266 30.85 26.43 -21.53
N ALA A 267 29.98 26.63 -20.52
CA ALA A 267 29.93 25.78 -19.32
C ALA A 267 29.61 24.30 -19.62
N ARG A 268 30.65 23.45 -19.67
CA ARG A 268 30.57 22.01 -19.96
C ARG A 268 29.82 21.16 -18.91
N CYS A 269 29.41 21.74 -17.78
CA CYS A 269 28.70 21.03 -16.71
C CYS A 269 27.18 20.88 -16.95
N GLN A 270 26.62 21.44 -18.03
CA GLN A 270 25.18 21.39 -18.34
C GLN A 270 24.81 20.18 -19.24
N ARG A 271 24.63 18.99 -18.68
CA ARG A 271 24.18 17.82 -19.46
C ARG A 271 22.67 17.91 -19.76
N LYS A 272 22.31 18.24 -20.99
CA LYS A 272 20.91 18.29 -21.46
C LYS A 272 20.41 16.88 -21.77
N MET A 273 19.33 16.46 -21.11
CA MET A 273 18.74 15.12 -21.24
C MET A 273 17.25 15.20 -21.66
N PRO A 274 16.83 14.49 -22.72
CA PRO A 274 15.42 14.39 -23.10
C PRO A 274 14.65 13.43 -22.17
N TRP A 275 13.34 13.62 -22.08
CA TRP A 275 12.38 12.72 -21.42
C TRP A 275 10.98 12.86 -22.01
N MET A 276 10.15 11.84 -21.84
CA MET A 276 8.76 11.84 -22.30
C MET A 276 7.81 12.20 -21.15
N TRP A 277 7.17 13.36 -21.24
CA TRP A 277 6.04 13.71 -20.39
C TRP A 277 4.75 13.10 -20.94
N ARG A 278 3.95 12.48 -20.07
CA ARG A 278 2.61 11.99 -20.39
C ARG A 278 1.58 12.66 -19.48
N GLY A 279 0.72 13.49 -20.05
CA GLY A 279 -0.40 14.09 -19.36
C GLY A 279 -1.71 13.38 -19.70
N GLU A 280 -2.48 13.00 -18.68
CA GLU A 280 -3.89 12.65 -18.83
C GLU A 280 -4.74 13.78 -18.23
N PHE A 281 -5.60 14.38 -19.05
CA PHE A 281 -6.43 15.53 -18.67
C PHE A 281 -7.84 15.39 -19.22
N MET A 282 -8.80 16.09 -18.62
CA MET A 282 -10.17 16.16 -19.14
C MET A 282 -10.20 17.10 -20.36
N PRO A 283 -10.91 16.76 -21.46
CA PRO A 283 -10.85 17.51 -22.71
C PRO A 283 -11.50 18.90 -22.67
N ALA A 284 -12.28 19.21 -21.62
CA ALA A 284 -13.02 20.46 -21.52
C ALA A 284 -12.13 21.71 -21.49
N THR A 285 -12.61 22.78 -22.12
CA THR A 285 -11.87 24.05 -22.17
C THR A 285 -11.93 24.81 -20.83
N ARG A 286 -11.06 25.81 -20.67
CA ARG A 286 -11.03 26.68 -19.48
C ARG A 286 -12.38 27.39 -19.25
N ASN A 287 -13.08 27.74 -20.33
CA ASN A 287 -14.37 28.44 -20.26
C ASN A 287 -15.50 27.49 -19.83
N GLU A 288 -15.46 26.22 -20.26
CA GLU A 288 -16.37 25.18 -19.79
C GLU A 288 -16.13 24.86 -18.30
N PHE A 289 -14.87 24.78 -17.89
CA PHE A 289 -14.51 24.62 -16.48
C PHE A 289 -15.07 25.77 -15.63
N TYR A 290 -14.89 27.03 -16.04
CA TYR A 290 -15.44 28.19 -15.31
C TYR A 290 -16.97 28.20 -15.29
N ARG A 291 -17.64 27.81 -16.37
CA ARG A 291 -19.11 27.66 -16.37
C ARG A 291 -19.58 26.60 -15.36
N ILE A 292 -18.84 25.50 -15.23
CA ILE A 292 -19.11 24.46 -14.23
C ILE A 292 -18.82 24.96 -12.81
N GLN A 293 -17.75 25.74 -12.60
CA GLN A 293 -17.45 26.36 -11.32
C GLN A 293 -18.59 27.30 -10.87
N GLN A 294 -19.09 28.15 -11.77
CA GLN A 294 -20.24 29.03 -11.52
C GLN A 294 -21.53 28.25 -11.23
N GLN A 295 -21.75 27.08 -11.84
CA GLN A 295 -22.88 26.21 -11.49
C GLN A 295 -22.73 25.65 -10.08
N LEU A 296 -21.53 25.20 -9.70
CA LEU A 296 -21.25 24.69 -8.35
C LEU A 296 -21.33 25.79 -7.28
N GLU A 297 -20.94 27.02 -7.59
CA GLU A 297 -21.06 28.18 -6.69
C GLU A 297 -22.52 28.52 -6.32
N ASN A 298 -23.48 28.11 -7.14
CA ASN A 298 -24.93 28.23 -6.87
C ASN A 298 -25.53 26.99 -6.17
N GLU A 299 -24.78 25.90 -6.03
CA GLU A 299 -25.22 24.68 -5.34
C GLU A 299 -24.97 24.77 -3.83
N LYS A 300 -25.84 24.12 -3.05
CA LYS A 300 -25.71 23.97 -1.59
C LYS A 300 -25.18 22.58 -1.25
N PHE A 301 -24.21 22.52 -0.35
CA PHE A 301 -23.48 21.30 0.00
C PHE A 301 -23.77 20.85 1.44
N PRO A 302 -23.58 19.55 1.76
CA PRO A 302 -23.77 19.05 3.11
C PRO A 302 -22.94 19.80 4.16
N ALA A 303 -23.51 19.90 5.35
CA ALA A 303 -22.83 20.43 6.52
C ALA A 303 -21.57 19.61 6.86
N MET A 304 -20.59 20.25 7.52
CA MET A 304 -19.36 19.58 7.96
C MET A 304 -19.60 18.61 9.14
N PHE A 305 -20.71 18.77 9.85
CA PHE A 305 -21.19 17.92 10.95
C PHE A 305 -22.68 17.61 10.72
N PRO A 306 -23.22 16.47 11.20
CA PRO A 306 -24.56 16.00 10.85
C PRO A 306 -25.69 17.03 11.05
N ASP A 307 -25.61 17.83 12.11
CA ASP A 307 -26.66 18.78 12.53
C ASP A 307 -26.35 20.25 12.14
N GLY A 308 -25.41 20.48 11.22
CA GLY A 308 -25.01 21.82 10.80
C GLY A 308 -25.82 22.41 9.62
N PRO A 309 -25.65 23.72 9.31
CA PRO A 309 -26.23 24.35 8.13
C PRO A 309 -25.55 23.87 6.84
N THR A 310 -26.29 23.92 5.72
CA THR A 310 -25.75 23.64 4.38
C THR A 310 -24.68 24.67 3.99
N ARG A 311 -23.52 24.22 3.53
CA ARG A 311 -22.38 25.08 3.14
C ARG A 311 -22.49 25.54 1.69
N ALA A 312 -21.99 26.73 1.38
CA ALA A 312 -21.75 27.19 0.01
C ALA A 312 -20.43 26.63 -0.53
N PHE A 313 -20.28 26.53 -1.86
CA PHE A 313 -19.10 25.92 -2.50
C PHE A 313 -17.77 26.51 -2.02
N HIS A 314 -17.70 27.82 -1.82
CA HIS A 314 -16.49 28.54 -1.41
C HIS A 314 -16.08 28.29 0.05
N GLU A 315 -16.99 27.78 0.89
CA GLU A 315 -16.73 27.41 2.30
C GLU A 315 -16.15 25.98 2.44
N LEU A 316 -16.22 25.18 1.38
CA LEU A 316 -15.66 23.84 1.36
C LEU A 316 -14.11 23.89 1.33
N PRO A 317 -13.40 22.95 1.98
CA PRO A 317 -11.97 22.77 1.78
C PRO A 317 -11.62 22.57 0.30
N LYS A 318 -10.48 23.10 -0.14
CA LYS A 318 -10.03 23.01 -1.55
C LYS A 318 -9.92 21.58 -2.09
N GLU A 319 -9.73 20.60 -1.22
CA GLU A 319 -9.73 19.18 -1.58
C GLU A 319 -11.14 18.64 -1.88
N GLU A 320 -12.15 19.09 -1.12
CA GLU A 320 -13.57 18.79 -1.35
C GLU A 320 -14.06 19.48 -2.62
N GLN A 321 -13.76 20.79 -2.79
CA GLN A 321 -14.00 21.56 -4.02
C GLN A 321 -13.44 20.84 -5.26
N ALA A 322 -12.14 20.54 -5.26
CA ALA A 322 -11.46 19.90 -6.38
C ALA A 322 -11.88 18.44 -6.63
N ALA A 323 -12.59 17.79 -5.69
CA ALA A 323 -13.21 16.48 -5.92
C ALA A 323 -14.58 16.62 -6.61
N ILE A 324 -15.39 17.58 -6.17
CA ILE A 324 -16.70 17.91 -6.75
C ILE A 324 -16.54 18.44 -8.18
N GLU A 325 -15.62 19.38 -8.40
CA GLU A 325 -15.25 19.89 -9.73
C GLU A 325 -14.87 18.75 -10.68
N LYS A 326 -13.96 17.86 -10.28
CA LYS A 326 -13.53 16.72 -11.11
C LYS A 326 -14.68 15.78 -11.43
N LYS A 327 -15.60 15.54 -10.47
CA LYS A 327 -16.79 14.71 -10.73
C LYS A 327 -17.69 15.37 -11.78
N ARG A 328 -18.06 16.64 -11.60
CA ARG A 328 -18.95 17.36 -12.52
C ARG A 328 -18.31 17.57 -13.90
N LEU A 329 -17.01 17.87 -13.94
CA LEU A 329 -16.24 18.00 -15.18
C LEU A 329 -16.11 16.67 -15.92
N ALA A 330 -15.92 15.55 -15.21
CA ALA A 330 -15.90 14.21 -15.81
C ALA A 330 -17.26 13.81 -16.40
N GLU A 331 -18.36 14.15 -15.72
CA GLU A 331 -19.73 13.93 -16.20
C GLU A 331 -20.05 14.81 -17.42
N TYR A 332 -19.62 16.09 -17.41
CA TYR A 332 -19.71 16.98 -18.56
C TYR A 332 -18.90 16.46 -19.75
N CYS A 333 -17.63 16.05 -19.54
CA CYS A 333 -16.78 15.54 -20.60
C CYS A 333 -17.34 14.26 -21.23
N ARG A 334 -17.91 13.36 -20.42
CA ARG A 334 -18.61 12.16 -20.91
C ARG A 334 -19.81 12.50 -21.80
N LYS A 335 -20.55 13.57 -21.50
CA LYS A 335 -21.70 14.03 -22.32
C LYS A 335 -21.25 14.77 -23.58
N ALA A 336 -20.40 15.79 -23.45
CA ALA A 336 -20.03 16.69 -24.54
C ALA A 336 -19.00 16.08 -25.51
N TYR A 337 -17.96 15.42 -24.99
CA TYR A 337 -16.83 14.89 -25.78
C TYR A 337 -16.87 13.37 -25.98
N LYS A 338 -17.89 12.67 -25.46
CA LYS A 338 -18.03 11.20 -25.41
C LYS A 338 -16.86 10.46 -24.70
N LYS A 339 -15.95 11.18 -24.04
CA LYS A 339 -14.76 10.66 -23.34
C LYS A 339 -14.48 11.49 -22.08
N VAL A 340 -14.05 10.83 -21.00
CA VAL A 340 -13.73 11.53 -19.73
C VAL A 340 -12.34 12.19 -19.79
N HIS A 341 -11.38 11.52 -20.42
CA HIS A 341 -9.98 11.96 -20.49
C HIS A 341 -9.44 11.92 -21.92
N THR A 342 -8.36 12.66 -22.15
CA THR A 342 -7.48 12.55 -23.32
C THR A 342 -6.03 12.46 -22.81
N THR A 343 -5.25 11.53 -23.37
CA THR A 343 -3.81 11.45 -23.12
C THR A 343 -3.07 12.29 -24.16
N ARG A 344 -2.11 13.10 -23.73
CA ARG A 344 -1.07 13.71 -24.60
C ARG A 344 0.30 13.24 -24.13
N ILE A 345 1.19 13.01 -25.09
CA ILE A 345 2.60 12.68 -24.86
C ILE A 345 3.42 13.78 -25.52
N GLU A 346 4.43 14.28 -24.81
CA GLU A 346 5.33 15.34 -25.27
C GLU A 346 6.78 14.97 -24.93
N GLN A 347 7.70 15.12 -25.88
CA GLN A 347 9.13 15.11 -25.53
C GLN A 347 9.49 16.46 -24.91
N ARG A 348 10.19 16.43 -23.78
CA ARG A 348 10.72 17.59 -23.08
C ARG A 348 12.21 17.38 -22.79
N THR A 349 12.94 18.45 -22.48
CA THR A 349 14.37 18.40 -22.17
C THR A 349 14.60 19.08 -20.84
N ALA A 350 15.44 18.49 -19.99
CA ALA A 350 15.91 19.10 -18.75
C ALA A 350 17.44 19.16 -18.74
N THR A 351 18.00 20.10 -17.99
CA THR A 351 19.45 20.24 -17.81
C THR A 351 19.85 19.66 -16.46
N ILE A 352 20.74 18.66 -16.45
CA ILE A 352 21.32 18.08 -15.24
C ILE A 352 22.71 18.68 -15.04
N CYS A 353 22.93 19.42 -13.97
CA CYS A 353 24.28 19.89 -13.65
C CYS A 353 25.16 18.74 -13.15
N GLN A 354 26.37 18.67 -13.69
CA GLN A 354 27.39 17.68 -13.32
C GLN A 354 28.31 18.15 -12.15
N ARG A 355 28.16 19.40 -11.67
CA ARG A 355 28.89 19.98 -10.51
C ARG A 355 28.02 20.15 -9.26
N GLU A 356 26.81 19.58 -9.26
CA GLU A 356 25.92 19.61 -8.10
C GLU A 356 26.40 18.65 -7.01
N ASN A 357 26.02 18.89 -5.75
CA ASN A 357 26.41 18.04 -4.63
C ASN A 357 25.92 16.59 -4.84
N SER A 358 26.88 15.67 -4.98
CA SER A 358 26.68 14.29 -5.41
C SER A 358 26.02 13.37 -4.37
N PHE A 359 25.77 13.83 -3.13
CA PHE A 359 25.33 13.00 -2.00
C PHE A 359 24.19 12.01 -2.31
N TYR A 360 23.22 12.39 -3.16
CA TYR A 360 22.11 11.53 -3.57
C TYR A 360 22.60 10.37 -4.46
N VAL A 361 23.42 10.69 -5.46
CA VAL A 361 24.03 9.71 -6.38
C VAL A 361 24.98 8.80 -5.61
N ASP A 362 25.77 9.35 -4.69
CA ASP A 362 26.72 8.59 -3.87
C ASP A 362 26.01 7.66 -2.89
N THR A 363 24.86 8.09 -2.34
CA THR A 363 23.99 7.22 -1.53
C THR A 363 23.46 6.04 -2.36
N VAL A 364 23.00 6.30 -3.59
CA VAL A 364 22.54 5.23 -4.51
C VAL A 364 23.71 4.30 -4.89
N ARG A 365 24.91 4.85 -5.15
CA ARG A 365 26.13 4.09 -5.46
C ARG A 365 26.51 3.18 -4.28
N ALA A 366 26.54 3.70 -3.05
CA ALA A 366 26.84 2.91 -1.85
C ALA A 366 25.82 1.78 -1.59
N PHE A 367 24.51 2.00 -1.86
CA PHE A 367 23.50 0.96 -1.76
C PHE A 367 23.60 -0.08 -2.89
N ARG A 368 23.99 0.31 -4.11
CA ARG A 368 24.29 -0.59 -5.23
C ARG A 368 25.49 -1.48 -4.91
N ASP A 369 26.58 -0.89 -4.43
CA ASP A 369 27.84 -1.60 -4.26
C ASP A 369 27.77 -2.58 -3.07
N ARG A 370 27.13 -2.19 -1.97
CA ARG A 370 26.78 -3.12 -0.87
C ARG A 370 25.86 -4.27 -1.33
N ARG A 371 24.96 -4.02 -2.28
CA ARG A 371 24.17 -5.10 -2.88
C ARG A 371 25.04 -6.05 -3.71
N TYR A 372 26.06 -5.54 -4.41
CA TYR A 372 27.01 -6.38 -5.14
C TYR A 372 27.90 -7.21 -4.22
N GLU A 373 28.31 -6.70 -3.06
CA GLU A 373 28.97 -7.49 -2.00
C GLU A 373 28.12 -8.70 -1.61
N PHE A 374 26.83 -8.49 -1.26
CA PHE A 374 25.92 -9.59 -0.91
C PHE A 374 25.60 -10.54 -2.09
N LYS A 375 25.46 -10.03 -3.33
CA LYS A 375 25.31 -10.86 -4.54
C LYS A 375 26.54 -11.76 -4.75
N GLY A 376 27.74 -11.21 -4.55
CA GLY A 376 29.00 -11.94 -4.61
C GLY A 376 29.10 -13.03 -3.53
N LEU A 377 28.79 -12.69 -2.27
CA LEU A 377 28.75 -13.65 -1.17
C LEU A 377 27.73 -14.77 -1.41
N THR A 378 26.55 -14.45 -1.93
CA THR A 378 25.53 -15.46 -2.31
C THR A 378 26.09 -16.44 -3.33
N LYS A 379 26.84 -15.98 -4.35
CA LYS A 379 27.48 -16.86 -5.34
C LYS A 379 28.59 -17.73 -4.72
N VAL A 380 29.41 -17.17 -3.84
CA VAL A 380 30.46 -17.92 -3.12
C VAL A 380 29.84 -19.02 -2.24
N TRP A 381 28.78 -18.72 -1.49
CA TRP A 381 28.13 -19.70 -0.62
C TRP A 381 27.30 -20.74 -1.38
N LYS A 382 26.73 -20.41 -2.55
CA LYS A 382 26.11 -21.41 -3.45
C LYS A 382 27.15 -22.40 -3.99
N ASN A 383 28.34 -21.94 -4.38
CA ASN A 383 29.42 -22.85 -4.79
C ASN A 383 29.85 -23.76 -3.63
N LYS A 384 30.06 -23.20 -2.43
CA LYS A 384 30.39 -23.98 -1.23
C LYS A 384 29.31 -25.01 -0.86
N LEU A 385 28.03 -24.68 -1.01
CA LEU A 385 26.93 -25.61 -0.80
C LEU A 385 27.04 -26.80 -1.76
N SER A 386 27.21 -26.54 -3.07
CA SER A 386 27.43 -27.60 -4.07
C SER A 386 28.67 -28.46 -3.78
N ASP A 387 29.74 -27.87 -3.26
CA ASP A 387 30.96 -28.61 -2.89
C ASP A 387 30.83 -29.36 -1.55
N ALA A 388 29.89 -28.98 -0.68
CA ALA A 388 29.52 -29.71 0.53
C ALA A 388 28.55 -30.87 0.22
N GLU A 389 27.61 -30.66 -0.70
CA GLU A 389 26.71 -31.68 -1.26
C GLU A 389 27.51 -32.82 -1.91
N LYS A 390 28.50 -32.50 -2.76
CA LYS A 390 29.44 -33.50 -3.34
C LYS A 390 30.26 -34.28 -2.31
N LYS A 391 30.45 -33.72 -1.11
CA LYS A 391 31.18 -34.35 0.01
C LYS A 391 30.26 -35.05 1.01
N ASN A 392 28.94 -34.90 0.84
CA ASN A 392 27.90 -35.42 1.72
C ASN A 392 28.05 -35.02 3.21
N ASP A 393 28.63 -33.84 3.49
CA ASP A 393 28.75 -33.30 4.86
C ASP A 393 27.44 -32.60 5.27
N ALA A 394 26.57 -33.33 5.98
CA ALA A 394 25.28 -32.81 6.44
C ALA A 394 25.39 -31.56 7.35
N ALA A 395 26.51 -31.36 8.06
CA ALA A 395 26.72 -30.20 8.92
C ALA A 395 27.14 -28.96 8.11
N GLU A 396 28.05 -29.10 7.15
CA GLU A 396 28.43 -28.01 6.24
C GLU A 396 27.31 -27.69 5.24
N ILE A 397 26.56 -28.68 4.73
CA ILE A 397 25.38 -28.46 3.87
C ILE A 397 24.36 -27.56 4.60
N LYS A 398 24.02 -27.89 5.85
CA LYS A 398 23.08 -27.09 6.67
C LYS A 398 23.62 -25.67 6.93
N ARG A 399 24.92 -25.53 7.17
CA ARG A 399 25.60 -24.23 7.40
C ARG A 399 25.63 -23.37 6.14
N ALA A 400 26.06 -23.94 5.02
CA ALA A 400 26.16 -23.26 3.74
C ALA A 400 24.79 -22.84 3.21
N ASN A 401 23.77 -23.71 3.29
CA ASN A 401 22.40 -23.37 2.92
C ASN A 401 21.84 -22.20 3.76
N GLY A 402 22.03 -22.23 5.08
CA GLY A 402 21.64 -21.11 5.97
C GLY A 402 22.29 -19.78 5.56
N LEU A 403 23.56 -19.80 5.15
CA LEU A 403 24.26 -18.60 4.66
C LEU A 403 23.82 -18.18 3.24
N VAL A 404 23.52 -19.12 2.33
CA VAL A 404 22.90 -18.81 1.03
C VAL A 404 21.57 -18.08 1.23
N VAL A 405 20.68 -18.61 2.07
CA VAL A 405 19.38 -17.99 2.38
C VAL A 405 19.56 -16.60 3.01
N LEU A 406 20.52 -16.43 3.92
CA LEU A 406 20.82 -15.13 4.55
C LEU A 406 21.30 -14.10 3.53
N TYR A 407 22.32 -14.41 2.72
CA TYR A 407 22.88 -13.45 1.77
C TYR A 407 21.95 -13.16 0.60
N ASP A 408 21.15 -14.13 0.14
CA ASP A 408 20.13 -13.87 -0.87
C ASP A 408 19.02 -12.98 -0.31
N SER A 409 18.56 -13.23 0.92
CA SER A 409 17.62 -12.34 1.62
C SER A 409 18.16 -10.91 1.75
N LEU A 410 19.46 -10.75 2.06
CA LEU A 410 20.11 -9.45 2.17
C LEU A 410 20.25 -8.74 0.81
N GLN A 411 20.64 -9.42 -0.28
CA GLN A 411 20.73 -8.78 -1.60
C GLN A 411 19.34 -8.45 -2.18
N LEU A 412 18.31 -9.25 -1.88
CA LEU A 412 16.92 -8.97 -2.25
C LEU A 412 16.36 -7.77 -1.46
N ALA A 413 16.63 -7.68 -0.15
CA ALA A 413 16.26 -6.50 0.65
C ALA A 413 16.91 -5.23 0.09
N HIS A 414 18.21 -5.29 -0.24
CA HIS A 414 18.91 -4.17 -0.88
C HIS A 414 18.41 -3.90 -2.31
N LYS A 415 17.96 -4.91 -3.07
CA LYS A 415 17.30 -4.74 -4.39
C LYS A 415 16.01 -3.93 -4.25
N CYS A 416 15.18 -4.24 -3.25
CA CYS A 416 13.95 -3.49 -2.97
C CYS A 416 14.24 -2.03 -2.58
N ILE A 417 15.25 -1.78 -1.74
CA ILE A 417 15.66 -0.41 -1.37
C ILE A 417 16.23 0.33 -2.57
N LEU A 418 17.12 -0.29 -3.36
CA LEU A 418 17.73 0.32 -4.55
C LEU A 418 16.67 0.74 -5.57
N ASN A 419 15.73 -0.14 -5.91
CA ASN A 419 14.61 0.16 -6.79
C ASN A 419 13.67 1.23 -6.21
N SER A 420 13.62 1.37 -4.87
CA SER A 420 12.80 2.39 -4.22
C SER A 420 13.35 3.82 -4.36
N PHE A 421 14.66 4.03 -4.59
CA PHE A 421 15.19 5.38 -4.85
C PHE A 421 14.59 5.99 -6.12
N TYR A 422 14.48 5.19 -7.19
CA TYR A 422 13.79 5.61 -8.42
C TYR A 422 12.31 5.94 -8.15
N GLY A 423 11.59 5.09 -7.41
CA GLY A 423 10.20 5.35 -7.05
C GLY A 423 10.01 6.54 -6.07
N TYR A 424 11.02 6.84 -5.26
CA TYR A 424 10.98 7.87 -4.23
C TYR A 424 10.85 9.27 -4.82
N VAL A 425 11.57 9.58 -5.91
CA VAL A 425 11.53 10.94 -6.50
C VAL A 425 10.18 11.27 -7.17
N MET A 426 9.30 10.28 -7.35
CA MET A 426 7.91 10.45 -7.78
C MET A 426 6.88 10.24 -6.65
N ARG A 427 7.33 9.97 -5.42
CA ARG A 427 6.45 9.78 -4.27
C ARG A 427 5.91 11.13 -3.79
N LYS A 428 4.57 11.25 -3.68
CA LYS A 428 3.92 12.41 -3.05
C LYS A 428 4.46 12.63 -1.64
N GLY A 429 4.94 13.85 -1.36
CA GLY A 429 5.57 14.21 -0.07
C GLY A 429 7.02 13.76 0.10
N ALA A 430 7.71 13.30 -0.96
CA ALA A 430 9.17 13.15 -0.95
C ALA A 430 9.87 14.52 -0.77
N ARG A 431 11.01 14.52 -0.07
CA ARG A 431 11.85 15.73 0.11
C ARG A 431 12.57 16.12 -1.18
N TRP A 432 12.97 15.12 -1.95
CA TRP A 432 13.62 15.26 -3.26
C TRP A 432 12.67 14.72 -4.34
N TYR A 433 11.62 15.48 -4.63
CA TYR A 433 10.65 15.14 -5.69
C TYR A 433 11.08 15.76 -7.01
N SER A 434 11.17 14.97 -8.08
CA SER A 434 11.34 15.44 -9.46
C SER A 434 10.71 14.45 -10.44
N MET A 435 9.85 14.97 -11.30
CA MET A 435 9.24 14.21 -12.39
C MET A 435 10.20 14.09 -13.58
N GLU A 436 11.03 15.10 -13.78
CA GLU A 436 12.05 15.21 -14.80
C GLU A 436 13.08 14.09 -14.62
N MET A 437 13.65 13.94 -13.42
CA MET A 437 14.62 12.89 -13.11
C MET A 437 14.04 11.48 -13.37
N ALA A 438 12.83 11.19 -12.91
CA ALA A 438 12.19 9.90 -13.15
C ALA A 438 11.89 9.67 -14.64
N GLY A 439 11.44 10.71 -15.35
CA GLY A 439 11.19 10.67 -16.79
C GLY A 439 12.46 10.40 -17.61
N ILE A 440 13.57 11.04 -17.26
CA ILE A 440 14.88 10.88 -17.92
C ILE A 440 15.39 9.44 -17.74
N VAL A 441 15.35 8.91 -16.51
CA VAL A 441 15.80 7.53 -16.22
C VAL A 441 14.97 6.52 -17.01
N CYS A 442 13.64 6.64 -17.02
CA CYS A 442 12.79 5.76 -17.82
C CYS A 442 13.01 5.90 -19.33
N PHE A 443 13.19 7.12 -19.86
CA PHE A 443 13.40 7.33 -21.29
C PHE A 443 14.77 6.81 -21.76
N THR A 444 15.82 7.03 -20.96
CA THR A 444 17.16 6.52 -21.26
C THR A 444 17.18 4.99 -21.19
N GLY A 445 16.56 4.38 -20.17
CA GLY A 445 16.41 2.92 -20.09
C GLY A 445 15.63 2.33 -21.27
N ALA A 446 14.51 2.94 -21.66
CA ALA A 446 13.74 2.52 -22.84
C ALA A 446 14.56 2.61 -24.14
N ASN A 447 15.39 3.65 -24.30
CA ASN A 447 16.25 3.81 -25.47
C ASN A 447 17.38 2.77 -25.50
N ILE A 448 17.99 2.43 -24.35
CA ILE A 448 18.98 1.35 -24.22
C ILE A 448 18.39 0.01 -24.63
N ILE A 449 17.22 -0.36 -24.09
CA ILE A 449 16.54 -1.62 -24.43
C ILE A 449 16.07 -1.63 -25.89
N THR A 450 15.67 -0.48 -26.44
CA THR A 450 15.31 -0.38 -27.87
C THR A 450 16.54 -0.61 -28.76
N LYS A 451 17.70 -0.01 -28.46
CA LYS A 451 18.94 -0.24 -29.22
C LYS A 451 19.48 -1.68 -29.09
N ALA A 452 19.39 -2.27 -27.90
CA ALA A 452 19.72 -3.68 -27.70
C ALA A 452 18.77 -4.60 -28.50
N ARG A 453 17.47 -4.29 -28.54
CA ARG A 453 16.49 -5.01 -29.37
C ARG A 453 16.81 -4.89 -30.86
N GLU A 454 17.10 -3.69 -31.37
CA GLU A 454 17.42 -3.47 -32.79
C GLU A 454 18.58 -4.36 -33.27
N ILE A 455 19.59 -4.59 -32.42
CA ILE A 455 20.70 -5.52 -32.70
C ILE A 455 20.23 -6.98 -32.62
N VAL A 456 19.50 -7.35 -31.57
CA VAL A 456 19.00 -8.72 -31.37
C VAL A 456 18.03 -9.16 -32.48
N GLU A 457 17.30 -8.24 -33.11
CA GLU A 457 16.43 -8.52 -34.27
C GLU A 457 17.20 -8.77 -35.59
N GLN A 458 18.49 -8.43 -35.65
CA GLN A 458 19.36 -8.70 -36.81
C GLN A 458 20.09 -10.04 -36.68
N ILE A 459 20.40 -10.49 -35.46
CA ILE A 459 21.17 -11.73 -35.18
C ILE A 459 20.31 -12.91 -34.69
N GLY A 460 19.02 -12.69 -34.42
CA GLY A 460 18.14 -13.68 -33.81
C GLY A 460 16.70 -13.18 -33.68
N ARG A 461 15.97 -13.69 -32.68
CA ARG A 461 14.55 -13.38 -32.48
C ARG A 461 14.26 -12.99 -31.02
N PRO A 462 13.89 -11.74 -30.70
CA PRO A 462 13.37 -11.40 -29.38
C PRO A 462 11.96 -11.96 -29.20
N LEU A 463 11.71 -12.55 -28.03
CA LEU A 463 10.44 -13.17 -27.66
C LEU A 463 9.61 -12.23 -26.77
N GLU A 464 10.22 -11.67 -25.72
CA GLU A 464 9.60 -10.74 -24.78
C GLU A 464 10.58 -9.66 -24.32
N LEU A 465 10.04 -8.47 -24.06
CA LEU A 465 10.79 -7.27 -23.68
C LEU A 465 10.20 -6.68 -22.40
N ASP A 466 11.00 -6.59 -21.35
CA ASP A 466 10.65 -5.88 -20.11
C ASP A 466 11.39 -4.53 -20.06
N THR A 467 11.57 -3.99 -18.85
CA THR A 467 12.01 -2.61 -18.56
C THR A 467 13.53 -2.48 -18.62
N ASP A 468 14.22 -3.58 -18.32
CA ASP A 468 15.66 -3.70 -18.09
C ASP A 468 16.26 -5.00 -18.66
N GLY A 469 15.49 -5.78 -19.43
CA GLY A 469 15.92 -7.06 -19.98
C GLY A 469 15.16 -7.53 -21.23
N ILE A 470 15.82 -8.37 -22.03
CA ILE A 470 15.34 -8.92 -23.29
C ILE A 470 15.42 -10.45 -23.22
N TRP A 471 14.30 -11.13 -23.43
CA TRP A 471 14.30 -12.56 -23.71
C TRP A 471 14.38 -12.78 -25.22
N CYS A 472 15.36 -13.53 -25.69
CA CYS A 472 15.56 -13.82 -27.11
C CYS A 472 16.09 -15.24 -27.33
N VAL A 473 15.96 -15.71 -28.56
CA VAL A 473 16.66 -16.90 -29.06
C VAL A 473 17.65 -16.50 -30.15
N LEU A 474 18.87 -17.01 -30.04
CA LEU A 474 19.94 -16.88 -31.03
C LEU A 474 20.18 -18.26 -31.67
N PRO A 475 20.78 -18.35 -32.88
CA PRO A 475 21.18 -19.62 -33.47
C PRO A 475 22.13 -20.41 -32.54
N ALA A 476 22.02 -21.73 -32.51
CA ALA A 476 22.91 -22.59 -31.70
C ALA A 476 24.39 -22.54 -32.13
N SER A 477 24.65 -22.06 -33.36
CA SER A 477 25.99 -21.77 -33.90
C SER A 477 26.50 -20.36 -33.56
N PHE A 478 25.72 -19.53 -32.87
CA PHE A 478 26.14 -18.17 -32.52
C PHE A 478 27.20 -18.18 -31.41
N PRO A 479 28.25 -17.34 -31.48
CA PRO A 479 29.29 -17.28 -30.45
C PRO A 479 28.74 -16.97 -29.06
N GLU A 480 28.98 -17.89 -28.10
CA GLU A 480 28.46 -17.79 -26.74
C GLU A 480 29.53 -17.37 -25.72
N ASN A 481 30.23 -18.32 -25.07
CA ASN A 481 31.16 -18.07 -23.97
C ASN A 481 32.61 -18.42 -24.31
N TYR A 482 33.49 -17.42 -24.38
CA TYR A 482 34.93 -17.60 -24.56
C TYR A 482 35.68 -17.53 -23.23
N THR A 483 36.63 -18.43 -22.97
CA THR A 483 37.46 -18.38 -21.74
C THR A 483 38.90 -18.00 -22.07
N VAL A 484 39.25 -16.74 -21.81
CA VAL A 484 40.59 -16.20 -21.97
C VAL A 484 41.46 -16.63 -20.78
N LYS A 485 42.63 -17.22 -21.04
CA LYS A 485 43.66 -17.47 -20.01
C LYS A 485 44.41 -16.16 -19.74
N THR A 486 44.75 -15.86 -18.48
CA THR A 486 45.52 -14.66 -18.15
C THR A 486 46.71 -15.00 -17.26
N ASN A 487 47.77 -14.18 -17.37
CA ASN A 487 49.00 -14.33 -16.58
C ASN A 487 48.82 -13.85 -15.12
N ASN A 488 47.63 -13.41 -14.71
CA ASN A 488 47.36 -12.95 -13.34
C ASN A 488 47.00 -14.15 -12.44
N PRO A 489 47.81 -14.49 -11.42
CA PRO A 489 47.57 -15.66 -10.57
C PRO A 489 46.28 -15.57 -9.74
N LYS A 490 45.71 -14.37 -9.55
CA LYS A 490 44.41 -14.18 -8.87
C LYS A 490 43.20 -14.36 -9.80
N LYS A 491 43.39 -14.33 -11.12
CA LYS A 491 42.35 -14.55 -12.16
C LYS A 491 42.95 -15.28 -13.39
N PRO A 492 43.41 -16.54 -13.26
CA PRO A 492 44.10 -17.26 -14.33
C PRO A 492 43.20 -17.58 -15.54
N LYS A 493 41.88 -17.50 -15.37
CA LYS A 493 40.85 -17.63 -16.42
C LYS A 493 39.83 -16.50 -16.27
N VAL A 494 39.42 -15.91 -17.40
CA VAL A 494 38.34 -14.93 -17.50
C VAL A 494 37.38 -15.38 -18.59
N THR A 495 36.14 -15.68 -18.22
CA THR A 495 35.08 -16.05 -19.17
C THR A 495 34.34 -14.80 -19.63
N ILE A 496 34.20 -14.64 -20.94
CA ILE A 496 33.56 -13.52 -21.63
C ILE A 496 32.37 -14.09 -22.41
N SER A 497 31.15 -13.69 -22.03
CA SER A 497 29.95 -13.94 -22.83
C SER A 497 29.94 -12.94 -23.99
N TYR A 498 30.07 -13.42 -25.22
CA TYR A 498 30.13 -12.59 -26.42
C TYR A 498 28.84 -11.78 -26.66
N PRO A 499 27.61 -12.32 -26.52
CA PRO A 499 26.38 -11.52 -26.63
C PRO A 499 26.34 -10.38 -25.60
N GLY A 500 26.79 -10.65 -24.37
CA GLY A 500 26.87 -9.64 -23.31
C GLY A 500 27.94 -8.58 -23.60
N ALA A 501 29.12 -8.98 -24.05
CA ALA A 501 30.20 -8.07 -24.44
C ALA A 501 29.78 -7.15 -25.59
N MET A 502 29.16 -7.70 -26.64
CA MET A 502 28.62 -6.96 -27.78
C MET A 502 27.61 -5.87 -27.35
N LEU A 503 26.63 -6.22 -26.51
CA LEU A 503 25.65 -5.26 -25.99
C LEU A 503 26.30 -4.23 -25.05
N ASN A 504 27.32 -4.60 -24.28
CA ASN A 504 28.04 -3.68 -23.40
C ASN A 504 28.93 -2.68 -24.15
N VAL A 505 29.48 -3.05 -25.32
CA VAL A 505 30.15 -2.10 -26.21
C VAL A 505 29.16 -1.08 -26.76
N MET A 506 27.99 -1.53 -27.25
CA MET A 506 26.91 -0.61 -27.67
C MET A 506 26.47 0.35 -26.53
N VAL A 507 26.30 -0.16 -25.30
CA VAL A 507 25.95 0.68 -24.15
C VAL A 507 27.04 1.70 -23.81
N LYS A 508 28.31 1.32 -23.94
CA LYS A 508 29.45 2.25 -23.78
C LYS A 508 29.41 3.34 -24.85
N ASP A 509 29.29 2.97 -26.12
CA ASP A 509 29.50 3.91 -27.22
C ASP A 509 28.34 4.92 -27.40
N TYR A 510 27.10 4.54 -27.04
CA TYR A 510 25.92 5.42 -27.17
C TYR A 510 25.45 6.09 -25.86
N PHE A 511 25.81 5.60 -24.67
CA PHE A 511 25.19 6.04 -23.40
C PHE A 511 26.17 6.48 -22.30
N THR A 512 27.47 6.58 -22.58
CA THR A 512 28.47 7.09 -21.63
C THR A 512 28.26 8.57 -21.25
N ASN A 513 28.82 8.97 -20.10
CA ASN A 513 28.81 10.34 -19.64
C ASN A 513 30.21 10.97 -19.53
N ASP A 514 30.71 11.44 -20.67
CA ASP A 514 31.98 12.18 -20.84
C ASP A 514 31.93 13.63 -20.30
N GLN A 515 30.84 13.98 -19.60
CA GLN A 515 30.65 15.26 -18.92
C GLN A 515 30.58 15.09 -17.40
N TYR A 516 30.72 13.87 -16.85
CA TYR A 516 30.67 13.65 -15.40
C TYR A 516 31.80 14.42 -14.72
N GLN A 517 31.51 15.15 -13.64
CA GLN A 517 32.50 15.95 -12.92
C GLN A 517 32.54 15.55 -11.45
N VAL A 518 33.74 15.56 -10.87
CA VAL A 518 33.97 15.21 -9.46
C VAL A 518 34.73 16.36 -8.80
N LEU A 519 34.29 16.75 -7.60
CA LEU A 519 34.98 17.74 -6.77
C LEU A 519 36.23 17.10 -6.15
N GLU A 520 37.41 17.55 -6.55
CA GLU A 520 38.69 17.00 -6.05
C GLU A 520 39.17 17.74 -4.80
N ASP A 521 39.18 19.07 -4.84
CA ASP A 521 39.46 19.92 -3.69
C ASP A 521 38.24 20.79 -3.31
N PRO A 522 37.60 20.52 -2.15
CA PRO A 522 36.56 21.39 -1.58
C PRO A 522 37.04 22.81 -1.19
N GLY A 523 38.35 23.04 -1.08
CA GLY A 523 38.96 24.34 -0.79
C GLY A 523 38.97 25.28 -1.99
N SER A 524 39.60 24.87 -3.09
CA SER A 524 39.65 25.62 -4.35
C SER A 524 38.36 25.53 -5.18
N LEU A 525 37.52 24.53 -4.93
CA LEU A 525 36.40 24.12 -5.79
C LEU A 525 36.86 23.66 -7.20
N THR A 526 38.04 23.02 -7.29
CA THR A 526 38.51 22.33 -8.50
C THR A 526 37.68 21.08 -8.78
N TYR A 527 37.23 20.93 -10.02
CA TYR A 527 36.55 19.73 -10.52
C TYR A 527 37.36 19.10 -11.65
N SER A 528 37.59 17.79 -11.58
CA SER A 528 38.01 17.01 -12.75
C SER A 528 36.79 16.54 -13.56
N VAL A 529 37.03 16.14 -14.80
CA VAL A 529 35.99 15.64 -15.73
C VAL A 529 36.43 14.27 -16.24
N HIS A 530 35.57 13.26 -16.15
CA HIS A 530 35.85 11.91 -16.61
C HIS A 530 34.64 11.26 -17.30
N SER A 531 34.89 10.21 -18.07
CA SER A 531 33.84 9.40 -18.70
C SER A 531 33.28 8.37 -17.73
N GLU A 532 32.13 8.65 -17.13
CA GLU A 532 31.41 7.70 -16.26
C GLU A 532 30.42 6.85 -17.09
N ASN A 533 30.54 5.53 -17.00
CA ASN A 533 29.46 4.61 -17.37
C ASN A 533 29.50 3.38 -16.46
N SER A 534 28.35 2.99 -15.89
CA SER A 534 28.21 1.79 -15.06
C SER A 534 26.94 0.99 -15.38
N ILE A 535 26.47 1.11 -16.61
CA ILE A 535 25.34 0.35 -17.16
C ILE A 535 25.92 -0.88 -17.86
N PHE A 536 25.50 -2.08 -17.44
CA PHE A 536 25.96 -3.33 -18.03
C PHE A 536 24.81 -4.32 -18.18
N PHE A 537 24.72 -4.97 -19.33
CA PHE A 537 24.00 -6.22 -19.51
C PHE A 537 24.81 -7.37 -18.92
N GLU A 538 24.18 -8.14 -18.04
CA GLU A 538 24.59 -9.50 -17.69
C GLU A 538 23.78 -10.46 -18.57
N VAL A 539 24.42 -11.51 -19.10
CA VAL A 539 23.72 -12.63 -19.77
C VAL A 539 23.46 -13.71 -18.74
N ASP A 540 22.26 -14.27 -18.77
CA ASP A 540 21.81 -15.35 -17.90
C ASP A 540 21.14 -16.43 -18.78
N GLY A 541 21.44 -17.70 -18.51
CA GLY A 541 21.23 -18.81 -19.45
C GLY A 541 22.54 -19.51 -19.87
N PRO A 542 22.52 -20.39 -20.88
CA PRO A 542 21.40 -20.71 -21.76
C PRO A 542 20.29 -21.51 -21.05
N TYR A 543 19.11 -21.57 -21.65
CA TYR A 543 17.92 -22.23 -21.09
C TYR A 543 17.38 -23.30 -22.04
N LEU A 544 16.71 -24.31 -21.48
CA LEU A 544 16.16 -25.46 -22.23
C LEU A 544 14.91 -25.08 -23.02
N SER A 545 13.96 -24.38 -22.39
CA SER A 545 12.70 -23.98 -23.03
C SER A 545 12.14 -22.70 -22.42
N MET A 546 11.33 -21.99 -23.22
CA MET A 546 10.58 -20.80 -22.80
C MET A 546 9.17 -20.84 -23.39
N ILE A 547 8.15 -20.80 -22.52
CA ILE A 547 6.74 -20.83 -22.90
C ILE A 547 6.15 -19.43 -22.72
N LEU A 548 5.63 -18.85 -23.81
CA LEU A 548 4.97 -17.54 -23.82
C LEU A 548 3.49 -17.68 -24.24
N PRO A 549 2.52 -17.12 -23.49
CA PRO A 549 1.11 -17.23 -23.81
C PRO A 549 0.66 -16.14 -24.81
N ALA A 550 -0.30 -16.49 -25.66
CA ALA A 550 -0.92 -15.56 -26.60
C ALA A 550 -2.22 -14.95 -26.06
N SER A 551 -2.63 -13.82 -26.63
CA SER A 551 -3.89 -13.14 -26.29
C SER A 551 -5.09 -13.78 -26.97
N LYS A 552 -6.28 -13.68 -26.35
CA LYS A 552 -7.56 -14.00 -27.01
C LYS A 552 -7.97 -12.95 -28.05
N GLU A 553 -7.46 -11.72 -27.93
CA GLU A 553 -7.64 -10.61 -28.87
C GLU A 553 -6.50 -10.55 -29.91
N GLU A 554 -6.81 -10.35 -31.19
CA GLU A 554 -5.81 -10.26 -32.27
C GLU A 554 -4.81 -9.10 -32.06
N GLY A 555 -3.57 -9.28 -32.53
CA GLY A 555 -2.50 -8.26 -32.52
C GLY A 555 -1.93 -7.92 -31.13
N LYS A 556 -2.64 -8.28 -30.07
CA LYS A 556 -2.30 -7.97 -28.68
C LYS A 556 -1.35 -9.03 -28.11
N LYS A 557 -0.21 -8.63 -27.52
CA LYS A 557 0.71 -9.54 -26.82
C LYS A 557 0.45 -9.53 -25.30
N LEU A 558 0.49 -10.70 -24.65
CA LEU A 558 0.34 -10.84 -23.20
C LEU A 558 1.66 -10.57 -22.47
N LYS A 559 2.00 -9.29 -22.31
CA LYS A 559 3.24 -8.87 -21.63
C LYS A 559 3.38 -9.40 -20.20
N LYS A 560 4.63 -9.60 -19.77
CA LYS A 560 5.07 -10.04 -18.43
C LYS A 560 4.55 -11.41 -18.00
N ARG A 561 4.22 -12.31 -18.95
CA ARG A 561 3.83 -13.69 -18.69
C ARG A 561 4.76 -14.64 -19.45
N TYR A 562 5.50 -15.47 -18.73
CA TYR A 562 6.38 -16.50 -19.30
C TYR A 562 6.77 -17.54 -18.25
N ALA A 563 7.08 -18.75 -18.72
CA ALA A 563 7.75 -19.81 -17.96
C ALA A 563 9.06 -20.16 -18.68
N VAL A 564 10.14 -20.37 -17.92
CA VAL A 564 11.50 -20.66 -18.43
C VAL A 564 12.08 -21.83 -17.62
N PHE A 565 12.67 -22.79 -18.31
CA PHE A 565 13.24 -24.01 -17.72
C PHE A 565 14.74 -24.14 -17.97
N ASN A 566 15.44 -24.69 -16.98
CA ASN A 566 16.84 -25.09 -17.03
C ASN A 566 17.02 -26.44 -17.75
N PHE A 567 18.26 -26.78 -18.12
CA PHE A 567 18.61 -28.07 -18.75
C PHE A 567 18.49 -29.29 -17.83
N ASP A 568 18.38 -29.10 -16.52
CA ASP A 568 18.03 -30.15 -15.54
C ASP A 568 16.50 -30.37 -15.41
N GLY A 569 15.69 -29.66 -16.21
CA GLY A 569 14.23 -29.66 -16.15
C GLY A 569 13.64 -28.79 -15.02
N SER A 570 14.46 -28.13 -14.21
CA SER A 570 13.97 -27.27 -13.13
C SER A 570 13.40 -25.95 -13.65
N LEU A 571 12.35 -25.46 -12.98
CA LEU A 571 11.67 -24.21 -13.32
C LEU A 571 12.52 -22.99 -12.91
N ALA A 572 13.32 -22.48 -13.84
CA ALA A 572 14.22 -21.35 -13.63
C ALA A 572 13.46 -20.06 -13.28
N GLU A 573 12.46 -19.70 -14.09
CA GLU A 573 11.59 -18.57 -13.79
C GLU A 573 10.15 -18.78 -14.27
N LEU A 574 9.21 -18.31 -13.45
CA LEU A 574 7.78 -18.22 -13.80
C LEU A 574 7.28 -16.83 -13.41
N LYS A 575 6.72 -16.09 -14.37
CA LYS A 575 6.28 -14.70 -14.24
C LYS A 575 4.84 -14.51 -14.71
N GLY A 576 4.10 -13.63 -14.02
CA GLY A 576 2.77 -13.11 -14.42
C GLY A 576 1.58 -14.08 -14.40
N PHE A 577 1.83 -15.39 -14.52
CA PHE A 577 0.84 -16.47 -14.48
C PHE A 577 0.11 -16.60 -13.15
N GLU A 578 -1.07 -17.21 -13.21
CA GLU A 578 -2.02 -17.34 -12.11
C GLU A 578 -1.51 -18.23 -10.97
N VAL A 579 -0.63 -19.22 -11.23
CA VAL A 579 0.06 -20.03 -10.18
C VAL A 579 0.68 -19.17 -9.07
N LYS A 580 1.39 -18.09 -9.42
CA LYS A 580 2.08 -17.23 -8.45
C LYS A 580 1.19 -16.12 -7.87
N ARG A 581 -0.10 -16.09 -8.20
CA ARG A 581 -1.04 -15.06 -7.73
C ARG A 581 -1.84 -15.56 -6.54
N ARG A 582 -1.85 -14.76 -5.48
CA ARG A 582 -2.77 -14.97 -4.34
C ARG A 582 -4.20 -14.75 -4.82
N GLY A 583 -5.06 -15.76 -4.67
CA GLY A 583 -6.50 -15.62 -4.77
C GLY A 583 -7.17 -15.92 -6.12
N GLU A 584 -6.39 -16.20 -7.17
CA GLU A 584 -6.95 -16.76 -8.42
C GLU A 584 -7.51 -18.18 -8.16
N LEU A 585 -8.40 -18.66 -9.03
CA LEU A 585 -9.06 -19.97 -8.97
C LEU A 585 -8.04 -21.13 -8.89
N GLU A 586 -8.22 -22.07 -7.96
CA GLU A 586 -7.23 -23.11 -7.66
C GLU A 586 -7.05 -24.12 -8.81
N LEU A 587 -8.15 -24.56 -9.43
CA LEU A 587 -8.15 -25.33 -10.69
C LEU A 587 -7.17 -24.77 -11.73
N ILE A 588 -7.11 -23.45 -11.91
CA ILE A 588 -6.21 -22.83 -12.89
C ILE A 588 -4.74 -22.89 -12.45
N LYS A 589 -4.44 -22.88 -11.14
CA LYS A 589 -3.06 -23.03 -10.65
C LYS A 589 -2.55 -24.46 -10.81
N ILE A 590 -3.39 -25.45 -10.48
CA ILE A 590 -3.03 -26.88 -10.61
C ILE A 590 -2.92 -27.26 -12.11
N PHE A 591 -3.87 -26.82 -12.94
CA PHE A 591 -3.79 -26.93 -14.40
C PHE A 591 -2.50 -26.30 -14.95
N GLN A 592 -2.18 -25.05 -14.59
CA GLN A 592 -0.98 -24.39 -15.10
C GLN A 592 0.31 -25.10 -14.66
N SER A 593 0.39 -25.57 -13.41
CA SER A 593 1.57 -26.27 -12.91
C SER A 593 1.82 -27.58 -13.68
N SER A 594 0.79 -28.43 -13.78
CA SER A 594 0.86 -29.70 -14.54
C SER A 594 1.08 -29.51 -16.04
N VAL A 595 0.54 -28.43 -16.65
CA VAL A 595 0.79 -28.10 -18.06
C VAL A 595 2.22 -27.63 -18.31
N PHE A 596 2.82 -26.81 -17.43
CA PHE A 596 4.19 -26.35 -17.65
C PHE A 596 5.22 -27.49 -17.59
N GLU A 597 5.00 -28.50 -16.74
CA GLU A 597 5.80 -29.73 -16.74
C GLU A 597 5.57 -30.60 -17.99
N ALA A 598 4.36 -30.59 -18.55
CA ALA A 598 4.04 -31.32 -19.78
C ALA A 598 4.72 -30.73 -21.04
N PHE A 599 5.05 -29.43 -21.05
CA PHE A 599 5.83 -28.80 -22.12
C PHE A 599 7.30 -29.30 -22.20
N LEU A 600 7.78 -30.08 -21.23
CA LEU A 600 9.11 -30.71 -21.27
C LEU A 600 9.09 -32.13 -21.88
N LYS A 601 7.94 -32.58 -22.42
CA LYS A 601 7.74 -33.93 -22.98
C LYS A 601 7.64 -33.86 -24.51
N GLY A 602 8.01 -34.96 -25.18
CA GLY A 602 8.08 -35.04 -26.64
C GLY A 602 9.46 -34.64 -27.19
N LYS A 603 9.76 -35.09 -28.41
CA LYS A 603 10.96 -34.75 -29.20
C LYS A 603 10.65 -33.75 -30.31
N THR A 604 9.42 -33.74 -30.82
CA THR A 604 8.94 -32.72 -31.79
C THR A 604 7.98 -31.73 -31.14
N LEU A 605 7.68 -30.63 -31.83
CA LEU A 605 6.74 -29.61 -31.35
C LEU A 605 5.30 -30.16 -31.28
N GLU A 606 4.95 -31.05 -32.20
CA GLU A 606 3.67 -31.74 -32.31
C GLU A 606 3.50 -32.74 -31.18
N GLU A 607 4.53 -33.55 -30.88
CA GLU A 607 4.54 -34.46 -29.72
C GLU A 607 4.42 -33.68 -28.40
N CYS A 608 5.10 -32.54 -28.29
CA CYS A 608 5.00 -31.65 -27.13
C CYS A 608 3.57 -31.11 -26.94
N TYR A 609 2.97 -30.56 -28.00
CA TYR A 609 1.57 -30.10 -27.93
C TYR A 609 0.57 -31.24 -27.69
N ALA A 610 0.83 -32.45 -28.17
CA ALA A 610 0.01 -33.64 -27.87
C ALA A 610 0.15 -34.10 -26.40
N ALA A 611 1.35 -34.02 -25.81
CA ALA A 611 1.55 -34.31 -24.39
C ALA A 611 0.85 -33.28 -23.49
N VAL A 612 0.90 -32.00 -23.87
CA VAL A 612 0.18 -30.90 -23.20
C VAL A 612 -1.34 -31.01 -23.38
N ALA A 613 -1.83 -31.45 -24.55
CA ALA A 613 -3.24 -31.66 -24.82
C ALA A 613 -3.86 -32.73 -23.89
N LYS A 614 -3.17 -33.85 -23.67
CA LYS A 614 -3.64 -34.91 -22.74
C LYS A 614 -3.91 -34.37 -21.33
N VAL A 615 -3.11 -33.42 -20.85
CA VAL A 615 -3.34 -32.75 -19.56
C VAL A 615 -4.54 -31.81 -19.63
N ALA A 616 -4.73 -31.08 -20.74
CA ALA A 616 -5.88 -30.21 -20.92
C ALA A 616 -7.21 -30.99 -21.03
N ASP A 617 -7.23 -32.11 -21.75
CA ASP A 617 -8.40 -32.97 -21.87
C ASP A 617 -8.78 -33.62 -20.55
N TYR A 618 -7.81 -34.12 -19.77
CA TYR A 618 -8.07 -34.61 -18.40
C TYR A 618 -8.77 -33.55 -17.52
N TRP A 619 -8.28 -32.31 -17.50
CA TRP A 619 -8.90 -31.24 -16.72
C TRP A 619 -10.26 -30.78 -17.28
N LEU A 620 -10.51 -30.96 -18.58
CA LEU A 620 -11.84 -30.79 -19.17
C LEU A 620 -12.79 -31.92 -18.77
N ASP A 621 -12.34 -33.17 -18.75
CA ASP A 621 -13.15 -34.34 -18.35
C ASP A 621 -13.61 -34.24 -16.90
N VAL A 622 -12.76 -33.74 -15.99
CA VAL A 622 -13.14 -33.43 -14.59
C VAL A 622 -14.29 -32.41 -14.54
N LEU A 623 -14.32 -31.41 -15.42
CA LEU A 623 -15.41 -30.42 -15.47
C LEU A 623 -16.67 -30.94 -16.17
N TYR A 624 -16.54 -31.63 -17.31
CA TYR A 624 -17.68 -32.17 -18.06
C TYR A 624 -18.39 -33.30 -17.31
N SER A 625 -17.66 -34.09 -16.51
CA SER A 625 -18.23 -35.08 -15.58
C SER A 625 -18.80 -34.46 -14.28
N LYS A 626 -18.86 -33.13 -14.16
CA LYS A 626 -19.24 -32.39 -12.94
C LYS A 626 -18.49 -32.86 -11.68
N ALA A 627 -17.25 -33.32 -11.84
CA ALA A 627 -16.44 -33.95 -10.80
C ALA A 627 -17.23 -35.00 -9.97
N ALA A 628 -17.99 -35.88 -10.64
CA ALA A 628 -18.81 -36.91 -9.98
C ALA A 628 -18.00 -37.84 -9.07
N ASN A 629 -16.76 -38.18 -9.46
CA ASN A 629 -15.89 -39.12 -8.74
C ASN A 629 -15.02 -38.44 -7.65
N MET A 630 -15.30 -37.19 -7.28
CA MET A 630 -14.50 -36.38 -6.36
C MET A 630 -15.31 -36.03 -5.10
N PRO A 631 -14.75 -36.13 -3.88
CA PRO A 631 -15.46 -35.72 -2.68
C PRO A 631 -15.69 -34.20 -2.63
N ASP A 632 -16.82 -33.77 -2.07
CA ASP A 632 -17.23 -32.36 -2.02
C ASP A 632 -16.16 -31.44 -1.39
N SER A 633 -15.39 -31.93 -0.43
CA SER A 633 -14.28 -31.20 0.20
C SER A 633 -13.16 -30.83 -0.79
N GLU A 634 -12.74 -31.77 -1.63
CA GLU A 634 -11.72 -31.55 -2.66
C GLU A 634 -12.28 -30.68 -3.79
N LEU A 635 -13.53 -30.93 -4.19
CA LEU A 635 -14.26 -30.10 -5.14
C LEU A 635 -14.32 -28.64 -4.70
N PHE A 636 -14.61 -28.36 -3.42
CA PHE A 636 -14.61 -27.01 -2.87
C PHE A 636 -13.23 -26.34 -2.94
N GLU A 637 -12.14 -27.05 -2.65
CA GLU A 637 -10.79 -26.49 -2.75
C GLU A 637 -10.43 -26.16 -4.21
N LEU A 638 -10.80 -27.03 -5.15
CA LEU A 638 -10.54 -26.89 -6.58
C LEU A 638 -11.26 -25.69 -7.23
N ILE A 639 -12.55 -25.48 -6.90
CA ILE A 639 -13.41 -24.50 -7.58
C ILE A 639 -13.58 -23.16 -6.84
N ALA A 640 -13.12 -23.05 -5.59
CA ALA A 640 -13.22 -21.81 -4.83
C ALA A 640 -12.25 -20.75 -5.37
N GLU A 641 -12.74 -19.53 -5.55
CA GLU A 641 -11.91 -18.35 -5.78
C GLU A 641 -11.85 -17.52 -4.48
N ASN A 642 -10.66 -17.00 -4.11
CA ASN A 642 -10.44 -16.34 -2.82
C ASN A 642 -9.93 -14.91 -2.98
N ARG A 643 -10.80 -13.90 -2.87
CA ARG A 643 -10.43 -12.50 -3.07
C ARG A 643 -10.41 -11.69 -1.78
N SER A 644 -9.24 -11.22 -1.37
CA SER A 644 -9.07 -10.28 -0.25
C SER A 644 -9.57 -8.88 -0.60
N MET A 645 -10.46 -8.29 0.21
CA MET A 645 -10.88 -6.89 0.06
C MET A 645 -9.86 -5.94 0.71
N SER A 646 -9.42 -4.90 -0.02
CA SER A 646 -8.41 -3.95 0.46
C SER A 646 -8.97 -2.77 1.27
N ARG A 647 -10.30 -2.63 1.33
CA ARG A 647 -11.04 -1.59 2.06
C ARG A 647 -12.25 -2.21 2.78
N LYS A 648 -12.97 -1.42 3.57
CA LYS A 648 -14.23 -1.87 4.20
C LYS A 648 -15.33 -1.97 3.16
N LEU A 649 -16.39 -2.74 3.43
CA LEU A 649 -17.51 -2.89 2.50
C LEU A 649 -18.21 -1.55 2.21
N GLU A 650 -18.32 -0.69 3.22
CA GLU A 650 -18.89 0.67 3.13
C GLU A 650 -18.12 1.54 2.11
N ASP A 651 -16.77 1.46 2.09
CA ASP A 651 -15.89 2.24 1.21
C ASP A 651 -16.10 1.97 -0.29
N TYR A 652 -16.70 0.83 -0.66
CA TYR A 652 -16.99 0.46 -2.04
C TYR A 652 -18.39 0.91 -2.52
N GLY A 653 -19.32 1.17 -1.59
CA GLY A 653 -20.68 1.62 -1.87
C GLY A 653 -21.43 0.81 -2.94
N ASN A 654 -21.70 1.45 -4.08
CA ASN A 654 -22.48 0.91 -5.20
C ASN A 654 -21.65 0.12 -6.24
N GLN A 655 -20.35 -0.08 -6.03
CA GLN A 655 -19.53 -0.92 -6.92
C GLN A 655 -20.02 -2.38 -6.88
N LYS A 656 -20.12 -3.02 -8.05
CA LYS A 656 -20.43 -4.46 -8.17
C LYS A 656 -19.15 -5.25 -8.43
N SER A 657 -18.87 -6.25 -7.60
CA SER A 657 -17.82 -7.25 -7.83
C SER A 657 -18.17 -8.54 -7.09
N THR A 658 -17.57 -9.67 -7.47
CA THR A 658 -17.78 -10.96 -6.78
C THR A 658 -17.38 -10.87 -5.30
N SER A 659 -16.28 -10.20 -4.97
CA SER A 659 -15.85 -9.96 -3.59
C SER A 659 -16.86 -9.14 -2.79
N ILE A 660 -17.41 -8.06 -3.37
CA ILE A 660 -18.39 -7.18 -2.70
C ILE A 660 -19.69 -7.93 -2.45
N SER A 661 -20.18 -8.72 -3.41
CA SER A 661 -21.39 -9.53 -3.23
C SER A 661 -21.17 -10.65 -2.21
N THR A 662 -20.00 -11.29 -2.21
CA THR A 662 -19.62 -12.28 -1.20
C THR A 662 -19.58 -11.66 0.18
N ALA A 663 -18.97 -10.48 0.33
CA ALA A 663 -18.92 -9.74 1.60
C ALA A 663 -20.32 -9.30 2.07
N LYS A 664 -21.22 -8.87 1.16
CA LYS A 664 -22.62 -8.58 1.49
C LYS A 664 -23.36 -9.83 1.96
N ARG A 665 -23.19 -10.98 1.30
CA ARG A 665 -23.75 -12.27 1.71
C ARG A 665 -23.17 -12.78 3.04
N LEU A 666 -21.88 -12.53 3.31
CA LEU A 666 -21.25 -12.84 4.61
C LEU A 666 -21.77 -11.95 5.74
N ALA A 667 -22.00 -10.65 5.50
CA ALA A 667 -22.67 -9.77 6.47
C ALA A 667 -24.11 -10.23 6.74
N GLU A 668 -24.83 -10.66 5.71
CA GLU A 668 -26.22 -11.14 5.82
C GLU A 668 -26.33 -12.47 6.60
N PHE A 669 -25.33 -13.36 6.45
CA PHE A 669 -25.31 -14.70 7.04
C PHE A 669 -24.65 -14.76 8.43
N LEU A 670 -23.49 -14.09 8.62
CA LEU A 670 -22.72 -14.11 9.88
C LEU A 670 -22.86 -12.83 10.71
N GLY A 671 -23.52 -11.80 10.17
CA GLY A 671 -23.73 -10.51 10.80
C GLY A 671 -22.68 -9.45 10.44
N ASP A 672 -23.10 -8.17 10.48
CA ASP A 672 -22.30 -6.98 10.12
C ASP A 672 -20.88 -6.94 10.72
N GLN A 673 -20.66 -7.57 11.88
CA GLN A 673 -19.37 -7.54 12.58
C GLN A 673 -18.22 -8.16 11.75
N MET A 674 -18.49 -9.16 10.92
CA MET A 674 -17.47 -9.82 10.08
C MET A 674 -16.88 -8.92 8.98
N VAL A 675 -17.49 -7.76 8.71
CA VAL A 675 -17.17 -6.92 7.53
C VAL A 675 -16.81 -5.47 7.92
N LYS A 676 -16.61 -5.22 9.22
CA LYS A 676 -16.15 -3.93 9.74
C LYS A 676 -14.66 -3.68 9.58
N ASP A 677 -13.88 -4.74 9.40
CA ASP A 677 -12.42 -4.68 9.30
C ASP A 677 -11.94 -4.79 7.84
N THR A 678 -10.79 -4.19 7.55
CA THR A 678 -10.15 -4.26 6.24
C THR A 678 -9.40 -5.59 6.08
N GLY A 679 -9.31 -6.10 4.85
CA GLY A 679 -8.59 -7.35 4.55
C GLY A 679 -9.44 -8.61 4.46
N LEU A 680 -10.78 -8.53 4.56
CA LEU A 680 -11.67 -9.70 4.53
C LEU A 680 -11.40 -10.61 3.32
N SER A 681 -11.07 -11.88 3.60
CA SER A 681 -10.83 -12.92 2.60
C SER A 681 -12.16 -13.51 2.12
N CYS A 682 -12.61 -13.13 0.93
CA CYS A 682 -13.85 -13.64 0.35
C CYS A 682 -13.57 -14.93 -0.45
N ARG A 683 -13.68 -16.11 0.20
CA ARG A 683 -13.76 -17.41 -0.48
C ARG A 683 -15.19 -17.63 -1.00
N PHE A 684 -15.37 -17.78 -2.32
CA PHE A 684 -16.67 -17.97 -2.96
C PHE A 684 -16.63 -18.97 -4.13
N VAL A 685 -17.81 -19.47 -4.49
CA VAL A 685 -18.09 -20.24 -5.72
C VAL A 685 -19.11 -19.50 -6.58
N ILE A 686 -19.19 -19.80 -7.88
CA ILE A 686 -20.18 -19.19 -8.78
C ILE A 686 -21.34 -20.16 -9.01
N SER A 687 -22.58 -19.72 -8.74
CA SER A 687 -23.80 -20.51 -8.95
C SER A 687 -24.44 -20.28 -10.31
N LYS A 688 -25.05 -21.29 -10.94
CA LYS A 688 -25.76 -21.13 -12.23
C LYS A 688 -26.97 -20.22 -12.09
N LYS A 689 -27.77 -20.42 -11.02
CA LYS A 689 -28.98 -19.64 -10.73
C LYS A 689 -28.65 -18.38 -9.89
N PRO A 690 -29.42 -17.27 -10.04
CA PRO A 690 -30.48 -17.07 -11.03
C PRO A 690 -29.90 -16.82 -12.44
N GLU A 691 -30.47 -17.48 -13.43
CA GLU A 691 -29.98 -17.47 -14.81
C GLU A 691 -30.13 -16.08 -15.47
N GLY A 692 -29.31 -15.80 -16.49
CA GLY A 692 -29.20 -14.47 -17.10
C GLY A 692 -28.57 -13.37 -16.21
N SER A 693 -28.40 -13.60 -14.90
CA SER A 693 -27.83 -12.59 -14.01
C SER A 693 -26.29 -12.51 -14.09
N PRO A 694 -25.68 -11.33 -13.90
CA PRO A 694 -24.23 -11.16 -13.99
C PRO A 694 -23.48 -12.00 -12.95
N VAL A 695 -22.31 -12.53 -13.32
CA VAL A 695 -21.42 -13.34 -12.45
C VAL A 695 -21.16 -12.67 -11.08
N THR A 696 -21.12 -11.34 -11.02
CA THR A 696 -20.97 -10.59 -9.76
C THR A 696 -22.10 -10.81 -8.76
N GLU A 697 -23.30 -11.17 -9.19
CA GLU A 697 -24.47 -11.43 -8.33
C GLU A 697 -24.66 -12.92 -8.03
N ARG A 698 -23.93 -13.79 -8.75
CA ARG A 698 -23.93 -15.26 -8.62
C ARG A 698 -22.82 -15.83 -7.72
N ALA A 699 -22.03 -14.96 -7.06
CA ALA A 699 -20.97 -15.39 -6.14
C ALA A 699 -21.52 -15.76 -4.74
N ILE A 700 -21.46 -17.04 -4.37
CA ILE A 700 -21.94 -17.57 -3.08
C ILE A 700 -20.75 -17.81 -2.14
N PRO A 701 -20.78 -17.32 -0.88
CA PRO A 701 -19.71 -17.55 0.09
C PRO A 701 -19.61 -19.03 0.48
N LEU A 702 -18.39 -19.57 0.51
CA LEU A 702 -18.14 -20.99 0.79
C LEU A 702 -18.70 -21.45 2.16
N ALA A 703 -18.67 -20.56 3.16
CA ALA A 703 -19.13 -20.84 4.52
C ALA A 703 -20.61 -21.27 4.63
N ILE A 704 -21.46 -21.02 3.62
CA ILE A 704 -22.86 -21.48 3.68
C ILE A 704 -22.98 -23.01 3.57
N PHE A 705 -22.03 -23.68 2.92
CA PHE A 705 -22.03 -25.14 2.77
C PHE A 705 -21.59 -25.87 4.04
N GLN A 706 -20.84 -25.19 4.91
CA GLN A 706 -20.52 -25.65 6.27
C GLN A 706 -21.68 -25.38 7.25
N ALA A 707 -22.62 -24.49 6.90
CA ALA A 707 -23.75 -24.14 7.76
C ALA A 707 -24.76 -25.29 7.91
N GLU A 708 -25.47 -25.27 9.04
CA GLU A 708 -26.60 -26.16 9.37
C GLU A 708 -27.60 -26.27 8.20
N PRO A 709 -28.12 -27.46 7.85
CA PRO A 709 -28.95 -27.66 6.65
C PRO A 709 -30.23 -26.81 6.57
N THR A 710 -30.75 -26.34 7.71
CA THR A 710 -31.89 -25.42 7.84
C THR A 710 -31.53 -24.01 7.35
N VAL A 711 -30.49 -23.43 7.92
CA VAL A 711 -29.94 -22.10 7.61
C VAL A 711 -29.36 -22.08 6.19
N ARG A 712 -28.67 -23.15 5.79
CA ARG A 712 -28.19 -23.37 4.42
C ARG A 712 -29.32 -23.25 3.41
N ARG A 713 -30.43 -23.98 3.61
CA ARG A 713 -31.61 -23.91 2.74
C ARG A 713 -32.24 -22.51 2.72
N HIS A 714 -32.37 -21.82 3.86
CA HIS A 714 -32.92 -20.47 3.92
C HIS A 714 -32.13 -19.46 3.04
N TYR A 715 -30.82 -19.36 3.25
CA TYR A 715 -30.00 -18.38 2.51
C TYR A 715 -29.79 -18.79 1.05
N LEU A 716 -29.61 -20.09 0.74
CA LEU A 716 -29.53 -20.53 -0.66
C LEU A 716 -30.82 -20.25 -1.43
N LYS A 717 -32.00 -20.50 -0.83
CA LYS A 717 -33.31 -20.15 -1.43
C LYS A 717 -33.38 -18.66 -1.77
N LYS A 718 -32.97 -17.80 -0.84
CA LYS A 718 -32.93 -16.33 -0.99
C LYS A 718 -31.92 -15.86 -2.06
N TRP A 719 -30.74 -16.46 -2.11
CA TRP A 719 -29.65 -16.04 -3.01
C TRP A 719 -29.77 -16.57 -4.44
N LEU A 720 -30.27 -17.79 -4.62
CA LEU A 720 -30.54 -18.42 -5.92
C LEU A 720 -31.87 -17.98 -6.53
N LYS A 721 -32.77 -17.40 -5.73
CA LYS A 721 -34.14 -16.96 -6.08
C LYS A 721 -35.05 -18.10 -6.57
N VAL A 722 -34.90 -19.31 -6.03
CA VAL A 722 -35.74 -20.47 -6.36
C VAL A 722 -36.87 -20.59 -5.32
N GLN A 723 -38.05 -21.07 -5.71
CA GLN A 723 -39.16 -21.27 -4.76
C GLN A 723 -39.07 -22.60 -4.01
N ASP A 724 -38.68 -23.69 -4.69
CA ASP A 724 -38.30 -24.93 -4.02
C ASP A 724 -36.79 -24.96 -3.74
N ALA A 725 -36.41 -25.60 -2.63
CA ALA A 725 -35.04 -25.81 -2.18
C ALA A 725 -34.89 -27.15 -1.44
N SER A 726 -35.80 -28.09 -1.66
CA SER A 726 -35.61 -29.50 -1.33
C SER A 726 -34.49 -30.07 -2.23
N ASN A 727 -33.55 -30.81 -1.61
CA ASN A 727 -32.42 -31.48 -2.26
C ASN A 727 -31.61 -30.63 -3.27
N LEU A 728 -31.10 -29.46 -2.83
CA LEU A 728 -30.08 -28.72 -3.57
C LEU A 728 -28.67 -29.26 -3.26
N GLU A 729 -28.16 -30.16 -4.10
CA GLU A 729 -26.75 -30.58 -4.09
C GLU A 729 -25.82 -29.47 -4.61
N ILE A 730 -24.53 -29.53 -4.23
CA ILE A 730 -23.51 -28.59 -4.71
C ILE A 730 -23.41 -28.61 -6.25
N ARG A 731 -23.47 -29.80 -6.86
CA ARG A 731 -23.25 -30.00 -8.31
C ARG A 731 -24.31 -29.35 -9.19
N ASP A 732 -25.51 -29.11 -8.67
CA ASP A 732 -26.60 -28.42 -9.39
C ASP A 732 -26.71 -26.93 -9.05
N ILE A 733 -26.07 -26.50 -7.96
CA ILE A 733 -25.90 -25.08 -7.65
C ILE A 733 -24.85 -24.45 -8.57
N LEU A 734 -23.76 -25.15 -8.89
CA LEU A 734 -22.57 -24.62 -9.57
C LEU A 734 -22.78 -24.29 -11.06
N ASP A 735 -22.14 -23.20 -11.50
CA ASP A 735 -22.05 -22.83 -12.92
C ASP A 735 -20.85 -23.53 -13.60
N TRP A 736 -21.04 -24.79 -14.00
CA TRP A 736 -20.01 -25.56 -14.71
C TRP A 736 -19.58 -24.90 -16.03
N GLU A 737 -20.50 -24.27 -16.75
CA GLU A 737 -20.23 -23.57 -18.02
C GLU A 737 -19.24 -22.42 -17.79
N TYR A 738 -19.41 -21.65 -16.72
CA TYR A 738 -18.45 -20.61 -16.30
C TYR A 738 -17.05 -21.17 -15.98
N TYR A 739 -16.96 -22.30 -15.27
CA TYR A 739 -15.67 -22.91 -14.96
C TYR A 739 -14.99 -23.48 -16.22
N VAL A 740 -15.76 -24.07 -17.14
CA VAL A 740 -15.28 -24.52 -18.46
C VAL A 740 -14.82 -23.33 -19.31
N GLU A 741 -15.53 -22.20 -19.32
CA GLU A 741 -15.09 -20.99 -20.06
C GLU A 741 -13.80 -20.40 -19.46
N ARG A 742 -13.68 -20.38 -18.12
CA ARG A 742 -12.46 -19.94 -17.40
C ARG A 742 -11.26 -20.83 -17.72
N LEU A 743 -11.43 -22.16 -17.74
CA LEU A 743 -10.37 -23.12 -18.08
C LEU A 743 -10.04 -23.12 -19.58
N GLY A 744 -11.05 -23.18 -20.44
CA GLY A 744 -10.92 -23.09 -21.90
C GLY A 744 -10.25 -21.79 -22.35
N GLY A 745 -10.57 -20.67 -21.69
CA GLY A 745 -9.86 -19.41 -21.87
C GLY A 745 -8.40 -19.44 -21.42
N CYS A 746 -8.01 -20.35 -20.52
CA CYS A 746 -6.62 -20.61 -20.16
C CYS A 746 -5.91 -21.51 -21.18
N ILE A 747 -6.57 -22.60 -21.60
CA ILE A 747 -6.15 -23.51 -22.68
C ILE A 747 -5.88 -22.73 -23.98
N GLN A 748 -6.77 -21.80 -24.37
CA GLN A 748 -6.57 -20.94 -25.54
C GLN A 748 -5.31 -20.06 -25.42
N LYS A 749 -5.09 -19.40 -24.27
CA LYS A 749 -3.93 -18.52 -24.06
C LYS A 749 -2.59 -19.28 -24.08
N ILE A 750 -2.55 -20.47 -23.49
CA ILE A 750 -1.30 -21.20 -23.22
C ILE A 750 -0.98 -22.25 -24.31
N ILE A 751 -2.02 -22.87 -24.88
CA ILE A 751 -1.89 -24.06 -25.73
C ILE A 751 -2.35 -23.74 -27.16
N THR A 752 -3.65 -23.49 -27.38
CA THR A 752 -4.19 -23.60 -28.75
C THR A 752 -3.89 -22.38 -29.64
N ILE A 753 -3.85 -21.16 -29.08
CA ILE A 753 -3.44 -19.97 -29.87
C ILE A 753 -1.92 -19.99 -30.15
N PRO A 754 -1.02 -20.28 -29.18
CA PRO A 754 0.40 -20.50 -29.48
C PRO A 754 0.67 -21.60 -30.52
N ALA A 755 0.02 -22.77 -30.41
CA ALA A 755 0.13 -23.86 -31.38
C ALA A 755 -0.16 -23.40 -32.82
N ALA A 756 -1.31 -22.77 -33.04
CA ALA A 756 -1.71 -22.24 -34.34
C ALA A 756 -0.75 -21.16 -34.88
N LEU A 757 -0.22 -20.30 -34.02
CA LEU A 757 0.79 -19.29 -34.39
C LEU A 757 2.17 -19.89 -34.71
N GLN A 758 2.44 -21.11 -34.22
CA GLN A 758 3.60 -21.94 -34.58
C GLN A 758 3.29 -22.92 -35.73
N SER A 759 2.13 -22.79 -36.38
CA SER A 759 1.62 -23.63 -37.48
C SER A 759 1.18 -25.05 -37.14
N VAL A 760 1.16 -25.44 -35.86
CA VAL A 760 0.59 -26.71 -35.39
C VAL A 760 -0.94 -26.64 -35.44
N SER A 761 -1.60 -27.75 -35.79
CA SER A 761 -3.07 -27.89 -35.75
C SER A 761 -3.61 -27.74 -34.31
N ASN A 762 -4.91 -27.44 -34.15
CA ASN A 762 -5.49 -27.30 -32.80
C ASN A 762 -5.33 -28.60 -31.99
N PRO A 763 -4.50 -28.63 -30.92
CA PRO A 763 -4.21 -29.86 -30.22
C PRO A 763 -5.29 -30.25 -29.20
N VAL A 764 -6.24 -29.34 -28.90
CA VAL A 764 -7.40 -29.61 -28.01
C VAL A 764 -8.69 -29.25 -28.76
N PRO A 765 -9.23 -30.14 -29.62
CA PRO A 765 -10.33 -29.83 -30.53
C PRO A 765 -11.61 -29.34 -29.84
N ARG A 766 -11.87 -29.82 -28.61
CA ARG A 766 -13.02 -29.44 -27.76
C ARG A 766 -13.06 -27.95 -27.43
N ILE A 767 -11.90 -27.28 -27.45
CA ILE A 767 -11.77 -25.84 -27.23
C ILE A 767 -11.43 -25.18 -28.57
N PRO A 768 -12.42 -24.64 -29.31
CA PRO A 768 -12.18 -24.04 -30.62
C PRO A 768 -11.32 -22.77 -30.51
N HIS A 769 -10.67 -22.42 -31.62
CA HIS A 769 -9.96 -21.14 -31.74
C HIS A 769 -10.93 -19.94 -31.75
N PRO A 770 -10.52 -18.76 -31.25
CA PRO A 770 -11.24 -17.50 -31.46
C PRO A 770 -11.50 -17.22 -32.94
N ASP A 771 -12.59 -16.54 -33.26
CA ASP A 771 -13.07 -16.43 -34.65
C ASP A 771 -12.09 -15.72 -35.59
N TRP A 772 -11.35 -14.71 -35.10
CA TRP A 772 -10.29 -14.06 -35.88
C TRP A 772 -9.18 -15.05 -36.27
N LEU A 773 -8.78 -15.94 -35.35
CA LEU A 773 -7.73 -16.93 -35.59
C LEU A 773 -8.25 -18.04 -36.51
N ARG A 774 -9.49 -18.49 -36.29
CA ARG A 774 -10.18 -19.45 -37.17
C ARG A 774 -10.25 -18.92 -38.60
N LYS A 775 -10.70 -17.66 -38.78
CA LYS A 775 -10.72 -16.98 -40.08
C LYS A 775 -9.33 -16.89 -40.69
N LYS A 776 -8.33 -16.50 -39.90
CA LYS A 776 -6.92 -16.39 -40.35
C LYS A 776 -6.29 -17.73 -40.75
N MET A 777 -6.70 -18.83 -40.14
CA MET A 777 -6.27 -20.17 -40.52
C MET A 777 -6.99 -20.66 -41.79
N LEU A 778 -8.29 -20.37 -41.94
CA LEU A 778 -9.01 -20.58 -43.20
C LEU A 778 -8.38 -19.75 -44.33
N GLU A 779 -8.17 -18.45 -44.13
CA GLU A 779 -7.44 -17.56 -45.03
C GLU A 779 -5.99 -17.99 -45.28
N ARG A 780 -5.37 -18.83 -44.45
CA ARG A 780 -4.04 -19.38 -44.70
C ARG A 780 -4.10 -20.65 -45.55
N ASN A 781 -5.05 -21.52 -45.25
CA ASN A 781 -5.21 -22.84 -45.84
C ASN A 781 -6.06 -22.83 -47.14
N ASP A 782 -6.69 -21.70 -47.47
CA ASP A 782 -7.38 -21.49 -48.74
C ASP A 782 -6.40 -21.57 -49.93
N ILE A 783 -6.69 -22.54 -50.80
CA ILE A 783 -5.91 -22.90 -52.00
C ILE A 783 -6.20 -21.91 -53.14
N PHE A 784 -7.39 -21.31 -53.18
CA PHE A 784 -7.92 -20.56 -54.34
C PHE A 784 -7.73 -19.03 -54.23
N LYS A 785 -6.62 -18.59 -53.64
CA LYS A 785 -6.32 -17.16 -53.46
C LYS A 785 -6.15 -16.39 -54.77
N GLN A 786 -7.08 -15.46 -55.00
CA GLN A 786 -6.82 -14.30 -55.85
C GLN A 786 -5.77 -13.40 -55.17
N LYS A 787 -4.51 -13.46 -55.62
CA LYS A 787 -3.42 -12.61 -55.12
C LYS A 787 -3.71 -11.13 -55.40
N LYS A 788 -3.25 -10.25 -54.52
CA LYS A 788 -3.37 -8.80 -54.79
C LYS A 788 -2.40 -8.41 -55.88
N ILE A 789 -2.80 -7.50 -56.77
CA ILE A 789 -1.96 -7.12 -57.93
C ILE A 789 -0.58 -6.58 -57.51
N ASN A 790 -0.49 -5.91 -56.35
CA ASN A 790 0.76 -5.42 -55.77
C ASN A 790 1.72 -6.54 -55.32
N GLU A 791 1.21 -7.75 -55.02
CA GLU A 791 2.03 -8.93 -54.65
C GLU A 791 2.67 -9.59 -55.88
N ILE A 792 2.20 -9.26 -57.10
CA ILE A 792 2.73 -9.77 -58.37
C ILE A 792 4.02 -9.02 -58.76
N PHE A 793 4.20 -7.79 -58.29
CA PHE A 793 5.33 -6.91 -58.62
C PHE A 793 6.42 -6.81 -57.54
N ALA A 794 6.38 -7.69 -56.52
CA ALA A 794 7.44 -7.78 -55.52
C ALA A 794 8.69 -8.49 -56.08
N PRO A 795 9.92 -7.99 -55.82
CA PRO A 795 11.15 -8.67 -56.25
C PRO A 795 11.24 -10.10 -55.69
N ARG A 796 11.55 -11.06 -56.56
CA ARG A 796 11.59 -12.50 -56.24
C ARG A 796 12.90 -12.87 -55.55
N GLU A 797 12.86 -13.13 -54.25
CA GLU A 797 13.96 -13.79 -53.53
C GLU A 797 14.19 -15.20 -54.08
N LYS A 798 15.46 -15.64 -54.11
CA LYS A 798 15.84 -16.97 -54.60
C LYS A 798 15.71 -18.01 -53.49
N VAL A 799 14.82 -18.98 -53.68
CA VAL A 799 14.83 -20.25 -52.93
C VAL A 799 15.45 -21.32 -53.82
N VAL A 800 16.38 -22.10 -53.26
CA VAL A 800 17.05 -23.21 -53.94
C VAL A 800 16.10 -24.41 -54.04
N GLN A 801 16.13 -25.12 -55.16
CA GLN A 801 15.39 -26.38 -55.33
C GLN A 801 16.27 -27.57 -54.91
N GLU A 802 15.70 -28.46 -54.11
CA GLU A 802 15.98 -29.91 -54.18
C GLU A 802 14.63 -30.62 -54.47
N SER A 803 14.68 -31.84 -55.01
CA SER A 803 13.60 -32.37 -55.86
C SER A 803 13.42 -33.90 -55.75
N VAL A 804 12.43 -34.43 -56.48
CA VAL A 804 11.96 -35.85 -56.50
C VAL A 804 11.16 -36.23 -55.24
N GLY A 805 10.05 -36.98 -55.26
CA GLY A 805 9.27 -37.68 -56.32
C GLY A 805 8.74 -39.03 -55.76
N ASN A 806 7.73 -39.72 -56.29
CA ASN A 806 6.76 -39.50 -57.38
C ASN A 806 5.59 -40.55 -57.27
N TYR A 807 4.55 -40.49 -58.12
CA TYR A 807 3.47 -41.52 -58.33
C TYR A 807 2.42 -41.71 -57.20
N SER A 808 1.18 -42.22 -57.38
CA SER A 808 0.27 -42.51 -58.54
C SER A 808 -1.14 -42.86 -57.98
N SER A 809 -2.24 -42.17 -58.35
CA SER A 809 -3.28 -42.48 -59.37
C SER A 809 -4.32 -43.58 -59.02
N GLU A 810 -5.47 -43.52 -59.71
CA GLU A 810 -6.67 -44.40 -59.64
C GLU A 810 -7.48 -44.39 -58.31
N ASP A 811 -8.82 -44.49 -58.24
CA ASP A 811 -9.98 -44.40 -59.17
C ASP A 811 -11.27 -44.33 -58.28
N GLU A 812 -12.52 -44.18 -58.73
CA GLU A 812 -13.22 -43.32 -59.71
C GLU A 812 -14.75 -43.41 -59.34
N GLU A 813 -15.63 -42.62 -59.97
CA GLU A 813 -17.11 -42.70 -59.92
C GLU A 813 -17.82 -42.39 -58.56
N ASN A 814 -19.08 -41.92 -58.50
CA ASN A 814 -20.06 -41.71 -59.58
C ASN A 814 -21.02 -40.50 -59.35
N ARG A 815 -21.37 -39.82 -60.46
CA ARG A 815 -22.57 -38.97 -60.74
C ARG A 815 -22.99 -37.87 -59.72
N ASN A 816 -23.04 -36.59 -60.12
CA ASN A 816 -24.01 -35.92 -61.01
C ASN A 816 -25.38 -35.66 -60.34
N GLU A 817 -26.06 -34.52 -60.53
CA GLU A 817 -25.81 -33.43 -61.49
C GLU A 817 -26.43 -32.08 -61.04
N ASN A 818 -25.87 -30.98 -61.57
CA ASN A 818 -26.46 -29.63 -61.74
C ASN A 818 -27.08 -28.91 -60.52
N GLY A 819 -26.90 -27.60 -60.34
CA GLY A 819 -26.65 -26.55 -61.35
C GLY A 819 -27.96 -25.81 -61.65
N GLN A 820 -28.02 -24.47 -61.75
CA GLN A 820 -26.94 -23.52 -61.95
C GLN A 820 -27.34 -22.10 -61.47
N SER A 821 -26.35 -21.20 -61.33
CA SER A 821 -26.35 -19.73 -61.56
C SER A 821 -27.66 -18.91 -61.68
N SER A 822 -27.72 -17.60 -61.40
CA SER A 822 -26.87 -16.62 -60.68
C SER A 822 -27.52 -15.23 -60.87
N GLY A 823 -27.47 -14.31 -59.90
CA GLY A 823 -27.97 -12.95 -60.12
C GLY A 823 -27.56 -11.96 -59.03
N VAL A 824 -26.76 -10.95 -59.39
CA VAL A 824 -26.28 -9.89 -58.49
C VAL A 824 -26.79 -8.53 -58.96
N ARG A 825 -27.32 -7.71 -58.04
CA ARG A 825 -27.43 -6.23 -58.01
C ARG A 825 -28.45 -5.82 -56.93
N ASP A 826 -28.55 -4.56 -56.51
CA ASP A 826 -27.52 -3.69 -55.93
C ASP A 826 -28.23 -2.65 -55.02
N ILE A 827 -27.52 -1.66 -54.49
CA ILE A 827 -27.96 -0.76 -53.41
C ILE A 827 -28.56 0.60 -53.89
N GLU A 828 -29.22 1.27 -52.93
CA GLU A 828 -29.68 2.67 -52.85
C GLU A 828 -31.14 3.05 -53.18
N ASP A 829 -31.56 4.05 -52.40
CA ASP A 829 -32.53 5.14 -52.67
C ASP A 829 -34.04 5.09 -52.34
N ILE A 830 -34.47 6.28 -51.86
CA ILE A 830 -35.83 6.87 -51.76
C ILE A 830 -36.82 6.39 -50.67
N ALA A 831 -37.37 7.40 -49.98
CA ALA A 831 -38.27 7.30 -48.82
C ALA A 831 -39.77 7.33 -49.18
N GLY A 832 -40.64 6.95 -48.23
CA GLY A 832 -42.10 7.11 -48.32
C GLY A 832 -42.79 6.92 -46.96
N THR A 833 -43.90 7.63 -46.73
CA THR A 833 -44.63 7.64 -45.45
C THR A 833 -46.05 7.04 -45.56
N THR A 834 -46.75 7.00 -44.41
CA THR A 834 -48.24 7.08 -44.28
C THR A 834 -49.12 5.86 -44.61
N SER A 835 -49.35 5.05 -43.56
CA SER A 835 -50.66 4.86 -42.88
C SER A 835 -51.83 4.03 -43.46
N SER A 836 -52.45 3.26 -42.55
CA SER A 836 -53.87 2.79 -42.52
C SER A 836 -54.25 1.59 -43.42
N SER A 837 -55.23 0.73 -43.08
CA SER A 837 -56.23 0.76 -41.98
C SER A 837 -56.84 -0.62 -41.63
N ARG A 838 -57.57 -0.72 -40.50
CA ARG A 838 -58.64 -1.70 -40.13
C ARG A 838 -58.20 -3.16 -39.86
N LYS A 839 -58.77 -3.95 -38.93
CA LYS A 839 -59.88 -3.82 -37.93
C LYS A 839 -59.32 -4.17 -36.52
N SER A 840 -59.77 -3.66 -35.36
CA SER A 840 -61.12 -3.57 -34.76
C SER A 840 -61.68 -4.96 -34.38
N GLU A 841 -62.12 -5.28 -33.15
CA GLU A 841 -62.10 -4.61 -31.81
C GLU A 841 -62.22 -5.70 -30.69
N ILE A 842 -62.54 -5.53 -29.39
CA ILE A 842 -63.25 -4.49 -28.60
C ILE A 842 -62.65 -4.32 -27.16
N LEU A 843 -63.45 -4.19 -26.08
CA LEU A 843 -63.07 -3.66 -24.76
C LEU A 843 -63.45 -4.53 -23.53
N GLY A 844 -62.75 -4.28 -22.42
CA GLY A 844 -63.25 -4.46 -21.04
C GLY A 844 -62.30 -3.77 -20.02
N HIS A 845 -62.77 -2.77 -19.25
CA HIS A 845 -61.90 -1.87 -18.46
C HIS A 845 -62.40 -1.61 -17.02
N ALA A 846 -61.52 -1.86 -16.02
CA ALA A 846 -61.45 -1.21 -14.68
C ALA A 846 -62.70 -1.30 -13.76
N VAL A 847 -62.75 -0.85 -12.49
CA VAL A 847 -61.88 -0.03 -11.62
C VAL A 847 -61.80 -0.64 -10.18
N SER A 848 -60.79 -0.27 -9.39
CA SER A 848 -60.58 -0.68 -7.98
C SER A 848 -61.59 -0.11 -6.95
N HIS A 849 -61.66 -0.67 -5.74
CA HIS A 849 -61.96 0.10 -4.52
C HIS A 849 -61.24 -0.40 -3.24
N LYS A 850 -60.99 0.51 -2.29
CA LYS A 850 -60.44 0.25 -0.94
C LYS A 850 -61.57 -0.02 0.08
N ARG A 851 -61.29 -0.78 1.16
CA ARG A 851 -61.53 -0.35 2.57
C ARG A 851 -60.91 -1.27 3.65
N LYS A 852 -61.12 -0.89 4.91
CA LYS A 852 -60.47 -1.28 6.18
C LYS A 852 -61.53 -1.90 7.11
N LEU A 853 -61.20 -2.91 7.92
CA LEU A 853 -61.34 -2.88 9.40
C LEU A 853 -60.67 -4.09 10.09
N GLU A 854 -61.03 -4.39 11.34
CA GLU A 854 -60.11 -4.91 12.38
C GLU A 854 -60.60 -6.17 13.10
N GLN A 855 -59.61 -7.01 13.47
CA GLN A 855 -59.54 -7.96 14.60
C GLN A 855 -60.76 -8.74 15.11
N THR A 856 -60.58 -10.06 15.21
CA THR A 856 -60.89 -10.79 16.46
C THR A 856 -59.78 -11.84 16.73
N ARG A 857 -59.84 -12.52 17.87
CA ARG A 857 -58.73 -13.22 18.57
C ARG A 857 -59.33 -14.48 19.23
N ASN A 858 -58.71 -15.66 19.27
CA ASN A 858 -57.46 -16.02 19.98
C ASN A 858 -56.92 -17.40 19.51
N GLU A 859 -55.70 -17.79 19.93
CA GLU A 859 -55.19 -19.18 20.08
C GLU A 859 -54.97 -20.07 18.81
N GLN A 860 -53.91 -20.87 18.64
CA GLN A 860 -52.58 -21.05 19.28
C GLN A 860 -51.55 -21.24 18.12
N ILE A 861 -50.40 -20.54 18.00
CA ILE A 861 -49.18 -20.53 18.84
C ILE A 861 -48.34 -21.82 18.74
N GLN A 862 -47.40 -21.88 17.75
CA GLN A 862 -45.97 -22.29 17.90
C GLN A 862 -45.27 -22.47 16.52
N SER A 863 -44.59 -21.44 15.97
CA SER A 863 -43.41 -21.58 15.07
C SER A 863 -42.94 -20.26 14.40
N GLU A 864 -42.50 -19.22 15.14
CA GLU A 864 -41.96 -18.02 14.46
C GLU A 864 -40.94 -17.22 15.29
N THR A 865 -39.64 -17.31 14.94
CA THR A 865 -38.58 -16.39 15.43
C THR A 865 -37.28 -16.49 14.60
N SER A 866 -37.25 -15.95 13.38
CA SER A 866 -36.04 -15.97 12.52
C SER A 866 -35.91 -14.79 11.53
N GLY A 867 -36.39 -13.61 11.88
CA GLY A 867 -36.18 -12.37 11.12
C GLY A 867 -34.92 -11.58 11.50
N ASP A 868 -34.64 -10.47 10.80
CA ASP A 868 -33.73 -9.44 11.32
C ASP A 868 -34.42 -8.61 12.42
N TRP A 869 -33.65 -8.06 13.36
CA TRP A 869 -34.21 -7.23 14.44
C TRP A 869 -34.86 -5.95 13.92
N ARG A 870 -34.49 -5.49 12.71
CA ARG A 870 -35.15 -4.37 12.01
C ARG A 870 -36.53 -4.73 11.45
N GLU A 871 -36.72 -5.97 11.01
CA GLU A 871 -38.02 -6.48 10.52
C GLU A 871 -38.95 -6.78 11.70
N ILE A 872 -38.41 -7.35 12.78
CA ILE A 872 -39.16 -7.72 13.99
C ILE A 872 -39.57 -6.49 14.85
N LEU A 873 -38.73 -5.44 14.92
CA LEU A 873 -38.96 -4.28 15.79
C LEU A 873 -39.29 -2.98 15.04
N GLY A 874 -39.14 -2.95 13.71
CA GLY A 874 -39.31 -1.73 12.91
C GLY A 874 -38.16 -0.73 13.07
N PRO A 875 -38.32 0.50 12.54
CA PRO A 875 -37.30 1.55 12.60
C PRO A 875 -36.99 1.98 14.04
N VAL A 876 -35.73 2.37 14.28
CA VAL A 876 -35.27 2.80 15.61
C VAL A 876 -35.94 4.12 15.99
N PRO A 877 -36.62 4.22 17.16
CA PRO A 877 -37.14 5.49 17.65
C PRO A 877 -36.01 6.54 17.80
N PRO A 878 -36.24 7.82 17.49
CA PRO A 878 -35.28 8.87 17.80
C PRO A 878 -35.10 9.00 19.32
N ILE A 879 -33.91 9.41 19.77
CA ILE A 879 -33.61 9.64 21.18
C ILE A 879 -34.20 10.99 21.63
N GLY A 880 -35.52 11.01 21.83
CA GLY A 880 -36.25 12.22 22.22
C GLY A 880 -35.83 12.77 23.59
N ASP A 881 -36.17 14.02 23.87
CA ASP A 881 -35.73 14.71 25.08
C ASP A 881 -36.62 14.46 26.31
N THR A 882 -37.86 14.02 26.12
CA THR A 882 -38.74 13.68 27.24
C THR A 882 -38.37 12.31 27.84
N LYS A 883 -38.56 12.18 29.16
CA LYS A 883 -38.29 10.96 29.93
C LYS A 883 -39.00 9.74 29.32
N GLU A 884 -40.23 9.91 28.85
CA GLU A 884 -41.06 8.88 28.23
C GLU A 884 -40.52 8.41 26.88
N GLN A 885 -40.09 9.35 26.01
CA GLN A 885 -39.47 9.00 24.72
C GLN A 885 -38.15 8.24 24.93
N ARG A 886 -37.33 8.66 25.90
CA ARG A 886 -36.11 7.93 26.30
C ARG A 886 -36.42 6.54 26.88
N GLN A 887 -37.55 6.37 27.56
CA GLN A 887 -37.99 5.10 28.11
C GLN A 887 -38.50 4.13 27.02
N ILE A 888 -39.21 4.63 25.99
CA ILE A 888 -39.58 3.87 24.78
C ILE A 888 -38.32 3.44 24.02
N TRP A 889 -37.37 4.35 23.81
CA TRP A 889 -36.07 4.06 23.19
C TRP A 889 -35.27 3.00 23.96
N ALA A 890 -35.23 3.10 25.30
CA ALA A 890 -34.58 2.11 26.16
C ALA A 890 -35.28 0.74 26.13
N GLN A 891 -36.61 0.69 26.02
CA GLN A 891 -37.35 -0.57 25.82
C GLN A 891 -37.07 -1.20 24.46
N TYR A 892 -37.01 -0.40 23.39
CA TYR A 892 -36.59 -0.86 22.05
C TYR A 892 -35.17 -1.45 22.09
N LEU A 893 -34.21 -0.74 22.72
CA LEU A 893 -32.85 -1.24 22.89
C LEU A 893 -32.77 -2.53 23.72
N LYS A 894 -33.53 -2.65 24.82
CA LYS A 894 -33.60 -3.90 25.60
C LYS A 894 -34.12 -5.07 24.76
N LYS A 895 -35.17 -4.89 23.95
CA LYS A 895 -35.67 -5.92 23.02
C LYS A 895 -34.62 -6.30 21.98
N LYS A 896 -33.95 -5.31 21.36
CA LYS A 896 -32.86 -5.53 20.41
C LYS A 896 -31.69 -6.30 21.03
N TRP A 897 -31.24 -5.90 22.22
CA TRP A 897 -30.14 -6.55 22.92
C TRP A 897 -30.47 -7.97 23.37
N ALA A 898 -31.74 -8.26 23.73
CA ALA A 898 -32.18 -9.63 24.01
C ALA A 898 -32.05 -10.53 22.77
N ILE A 899 -32.58 -10.10 21.61
CA ILE A 899 -32.46 -10.83 20.34
C ILE A 899 -30.98 -11.00 19.94
N GLN A 900 -30.15 -9.97 20.14
CA GLN A 900 -28.72 -10.06 19.88
C GLN A 900 -27.99 -10.99 20.87
N MET A 901 -28.34 -11.01 22.15
CA MET A 901 -27.79 -11.96 23.13
C MET A 901 -28.15 -13.40 22.78
N GLN A 902 -29.40 -13.65 22.36
CA GLN A 902 -29.88 -14.98 21.96
C GLN A 902 -29.07 -15.51 20.77
N LYS A 903 -28.98 -14.75 19.66
CA LYS A 903 -28.11 -15.08 18.52
C LYS A 903 -26.63 -15.22 18.91
N HIS A 904 -26.15 -14.45 19.90
CA HIS A 904 -24.76 -14.56 20.38
C HIS A 904 -24.54 -15.78 21.30
N GLN A 905 -25.56 -16.28 22.00
CA GLN A 905 -25.51 -17.56 22.71
C GLN A 905 -25.56 -18.74 21.74
N GLU A 906 -26.39 -18.67 20.70
CA GLU A 906 -26.46 -19.67 19.62
C GLU A 906 -25.13 -19.77 18.87
N ASN A 907 -24.55 -18.64 18.44
CA ASN A 907 -23.23 -18.60 17.82
C ASN A 907 -22.10 -19.04 18.78
N LYS A 908 -22.27 -18.89 20.10
CA LYS A 908 -21.34 -19.43 21.10
C LYS A 908 -21.47 -20.94 21.26
N LYS A 909 -22.68 -21.50 21.16
CA LYS A 909 -22.91 -22.95 21.07
C LYS A 909 -22.33 -23.54 19.78
N ARG A 910 -22.51 -22.87 18.63
CA ARG A 910 -21.91 -23.30 17.35
C ARG A 910 -20.39 -23.38 17.40
N ARG A 911 -19.71 -22.33 17.88
CA ARG A 911 -18.24 -22.34 17.99
C ARG A 911 -17.69 -23.45 18.89
N LEU A 912 -18.41 -23.83 19.95
CA LEU A 912 -18.01 -24.96 20.81
C LEU A 912 -18.08 -26.33 20.10
N ASN A 913 -18.69 -26.40 18.92
CA ASN A 913 -18.72 -27.60 18.06
C ASN A 913 -17.75 -27.49 16.85
N GLU A 914 -17.01 -26.39 16.70
CA GLU A 914 -16.12 -26.13 15.54
C GLU A 914 -14.62 -26.32 15.88
N ASP A 915 -14.23 -26.22 17.15
CA ASP A 915 -12.81 -26.27 17.58
C ASP A 915 -12.15 -27.68 17.52
N ASP A 916 -12.92 -28.75 17.23
CA ASP A 916 -12.46 -30.15 17.23
C ASP A 916 -11.58 -30.51 16.02
N ASN A 917 -11.42 -29.62 15.02
CA ASN A 917 -10.67 -29.92 13.80
C ASN A 917 -10.08 -28.69 13.07
N PHE A 918 -9.24 -27.88 13.74
CA PHE A 918 -8.03 -27.24 13.13
C PHE A 918 -7.19 -26.47 14.18
N LEU A 919 -5.89 -26.75 14.28
CA LEU A 919 -4.97 -25.95 15.10
C LEU A 919 -4.61 -24.63 14.38
N SER A 920 -5.29 -23.53 14.72
CA SER A 920 -4.97 -22.18 14.21
C SER A 920 -5.30 -21.08 15.22
N GLU A 921 -4.29 -20.37 15.73
CA GLU A 921 -4.44 -19.25 16.67
C GLU A 921 -5.31 -18.11 16.09
N SER A 922 -6.46 -17.84 16.72
CA SER A 922 -7.22 -16.61 16.48
C SER A 922 -7.13 -15.65 17.69
N LYS A 923 -6.20 -14.71 17.57
CA LYS A 923 -5.89 -13.68 18.57
C LYS A 923 -7.13 -12.87 18.95
N ARG A 924 -7.52 -12.92 20.23
CA ARG A 924 -8.55 -12.04 20.78
C ARG A 924 -8.00 -10.61 20.90
N GLY A 925 -8.80 -9.62 20.50
CA GLY A 925 -8.43 -8.20 20.57
C GLY A 925 -8.25 -7.70 22.01
N PRO A 926 -7.41 -6.67 22.26
CA PRO A 926 -6.99 -6.30 23.60
C PRO A 926 -8.05 -5.50 24.38
N THR A 927 -8.80 -6.17 25.26
CA THR A 927 -9.64 -5.52 26.27
C THR A 927 -8.78 -4.97 27.42
N ARG A 928 -8.30 -3.73 27.28
CA ARG A 928 -7.58 -3.02 28.34
C ARG A 928 -8.54 -2.56 29.43
N ASP A 929 -8.44 -3.20 30.60
CA ASP A 929 -8.33 -2.56 31.93
C ASP A 929 -8.63 -3.52 33.12
N LEU A 930 -9.22 -4.70 32.89
CA LEU A 930 -9.52 -5.66 33.97
C LEU A 930 -8.31 -6.52 34.45
N THR A 931 -7.13 -6.34 33.85
CA THR A 931 -5.99 -7.26 33.96
C THR A 931 -5.32 -7.28 35.34
N GLY A 932 -5.37 -6.18 36.09
CA GLY A 932 -4.71 -6.03 37.40
C GLY A 932 -5.43 -6.71 38.58
N PHE A 933 -6.70 -7.07 38.39
CA PHE A 933 -7.49 -7.87 39.33
C PHE A 933 -7.34 -9.36 39.01
N LEU A 934 -7.62 -9.74 37.75
CA LEU A 934 -7.52 -11.13 37.27
C LEU A 934 -6.16 -11.78 37.52
N ARG A 935 -5.04 -11.03 37.36
CA ARG A 935 -3.69 -11.57 37.62
C ARG A 935 -3.39 -11.90 39.09
N ARG A 936 -4.11 -11.31 40.05
CA ARG A 936 -3.98 -11.68 41.47
C ARG A 936 -4.82 -12.92 41.80
N THR A 937 -6.07 -12.93 41.36
CA THR A 937 -6.96 -14.09 41.52
C THR A 937 -6.37 -15.36 40.87
N ALA A 938 -5.83 -15.22 39.64
CA ALA A 938 -5.22 -16.33 38.92
C ALA A 938 -3.99 -16.95 39.64
N ARG A 939 -3.18 -16.14 40.35
CA ARG A 939 -2.08 -16.69 41.16
C ARG A 939 -2.58 -17.46 42.38
N SER A 940 -3.55 -16.91 43.11
CA SER A 940 -4.17 -17.62 44.25
C SER A 940 -4.68 -19.01 43.83
N ILE A 941 -5.39 -19.08 42.69
CA ILE A 941 -5.93 -20.32 42.12
C ILE A 941 -4.82 -21.32 41.72
N LEU A 942 -3.62 -20.88 41.34
CA LEU A 942 -2.52 -21.76 40.93
C LEU A 942 -1.59 -22.16 42.09
N ASP A 943 -1.53 -21.37 43.16
CA ASP A 943 -0.55 -21.52 44.24
C ASP A 943 -1.13 -22.12 45.53
N MET A 944 -2.45 -22.11 45.72
CA MET A 944 -3.15 -22.63 46.90
C MET A 944 -3.86 -23.97 46.64
N PRO A 945 -4.02 -24.84 47.65
CA PRO A 945 -4.84 -26.05 47.52
C PRO A 945 -6.33 -25.71 47.36
N TRP A 946 -7.01 -26.52 46.56
CA TRP A 946 -8.45 -26.43 46.29
C TRP A 946 -9.18 -27.43 47.17
N GLN A 947 -10.00 -26.95 48.11
CA GLN A 947 -10.94 -27.80 48.84
C GLN A 947 -12.22 -27.94 48.00
N ILE A 948 -12.54 -29.15 47.55
CA ILE A 948 -13.69 -29.40 46.68
C ILE A 948 -14.96 -29.44 47.52
N VAL A 949 -15.87 -28.50 47.25
CA VAL A 949 -17.15 -28.34 47.96
C VAL A 949 -18.27 -29.08 47.23
N GLN A 950 -18.30 -29.00 45.90
CA GLN A 950 -19.30 -29.67 45.07
C GLN A 950 -18.80 -29.89 43.65
N ILE A 951 -19.10 -31.06 43.09
CA ILE A 951 -19.11 -31.33 41.65
C ILE A 951 -20.58 -31.37 41.22
N MET A 952 -20.89 -30.87 40.02
CA MET A 952 -22.25 -30.80 39.49
C MET A 952 -22.22 -30.99 37.97
N GLU A 953 -23.09 -31.83 37.42
CA GLU A 953 -23.22 -32.00 35.97
C GLU A 953 -23.66 -30.72 35.24
N THR A 954 -23.36 -30.62 33.95
CA THR A 954 -23.84 -29.53 33.09
C THR A 954 -24.52 -30.09 31.84
N SER A 955 -25.18 -29.25 31.05
CA SER A 955 -25.84 -29.66 29.80
C SER A 955 -24.89 -30.05 28.65
N HIS A 956 -23.64 -30.43 28.97
CA HIS A 956 -22.61 -30.89 28.06
C HIS A 956 -21.94 -32.14 28.66
N PRO A 957 -22.02 -33.32 28.03
CA PRO A 957 -21.39 -34.54 28.53
C PRO A 957 -19.91 -34.37 28.83
N GLY A 958 -19.44 -34.98 29.93
CA GLY A 958 -18.05 -34.88 30.39
C GLY A 958 -17.63 -33.51 30.94
N GLN A 959 -18.48 -32.48 30.88
CA GLN A 959 -18.22 -31.18 31.50
C GLN A 959 -19.03 -30.99 32.78
N PHE A 960 -18.32 -30.84 33.88
CA PHE A 960 -18.84 -30.58 35.20
C PHE A 960 -18.56 -29.13 35.62
N LYS A 961 -19.42 -28.60 36.48
CA LYS A 961 -19.17 -27.38 37.25
C LYS A 961 -18.58 -27.78 38.61
N LEU A 962 -17.36 -27.33 38.86
CA LEU A 962 -16.64 -27.54 40.11
C LEU A 962 -16.80 -26.29 40.98
N TRP A 963 -17.25 -26.45 42.22
CA TRP A 963 -17.13 -25.45 43.27
C TRP A 963 -15.99 -25.86 44.21
N ALA A 964 -14.99 -24.99 44.33
CA ALA A 964 -13.86 -25.21 45.25
C ALA A 964 -13.55 -23.95 46.07
N LEU A 965 -13.29 -24.14 47.36
CA LEU A 965 -12.80 -23.12 48.26
C LEU A 965 -11.27 -23.05 48.15
N ILE A 966 -10.73 -21.85 47.91
CA ILE A 966 -9.30 -21.61 47.70
C ILE A 966 -8.87 -20.44 48.59
N GLY A 967 -8.20 -20.76 49.70
CA GLY A 967 -8.00 -19.79 50.78
C GLY A 967 -9.33 -19.41 51.42
N SER A 968 -9.72 -18.13 51.32
CA SER A 968 -11.01 -17.62 51.79
C SER A 968 -12.14 -17.68 50.74
N ASP A 969 -11.80 -17.89 49.46
CA ASP A 969 -12.68 -17.51 48.36
C ASP A 969 -13.27 -18.75 47.66
N LEU A 970 -14.60 -18.75 47.44
CA LEU A 970 -15.31 -19.84 46.77
C LEU A 970 -15.35 -19.60 45.25
N HIS A 971 -14.71 -20.47 44.48
CA HIS A 971 -14.60 -20.36 43.03
C HIS A 971 -15.46 -21.39 42.30
N ALA A 972 -16.24 -20.90 41.32
CA ALA A 972 -16.89 -21.74 40.31
C ALA A 972 -15.97 -21.92 39.10
N MET A 973 -15.59 -23.16 38.81
CA MET A 973 -14.69 -23.54 37.72
C MET A 973 -15.35 -24.59 36.81
N LYS A 974 -14.81 -24.76 35.61
CA LYS A 974 -15.19 -25.85 34.69
C LYS A 974 -14.20 -26.99 34.81
N LEU A 975 -14.71 -28.20 35.00
CA LEU A 975 -13.94 -29.44 35.08
C LEU A 975 -14.35 -30.32 33.89
N ASN A 976 -13.41 -30.60 32.99
CA ASN A 976 -13.61 -31.58 31.91
C ASN A 976 -13.05 -32.93 32.37
N VAL A 977 -13.86 -33.99 32.25
CA VAL A 977 -13.52 -35.35 32.69
C VAL A 977 -13.63 -36.29 31.49
N PRO A 978 -12.52 -36.85 30.99
CA PRO A 978 -12.55 -37.83 29.90
C PRO A 978 -13.05 -39.20 30.40
N ARG A 979 -13.59 -39.99 29.47
CA ARG A 979 -13.87 -41.41 29.63
C ARG A 979 -12.55 -42.18 29.62
N THR A 980 -12.13 -42.63 30.80
CA THR A 980 -10.98 -43.55 30.95
C THR A 980 -11.47 -45.00 31.00
N PHE A 981 -10.93 -45.88 30.17
CA PHE A 981 -11.14 -47.33 30.21
C PHE A 981 -9.85 -48.09 29.85
N TYR A 982 -9.81 -49.40 30.08
CA TYR A 982 -8.63 -50.24 29.84
C TYR A 982 -8.95 -51.41 28.90
N VAL A 983 -8.01 -51.75 28.03
CA VAL A 983 -8.12 -52.83 27.04
C VAL A 983 -6.90 -53.75 27.18
N ASN A 984 -7.13 -55.03 27.42
CA ASN A 984 -6.08 -56.06 27.45
C ASN A 984 -6.04 -56.74 26.09
N GLN A 985 -4.92 -56.64 25.38
CA GLN A 985 -4.73 -57.18 24.02
C GLN A 985 -3.74 -58.34 24.00
N LYS A 986 -3.95 -59.29 23.08
CA LYS A 986 -3.07 -60.46 22.88
C LYS A 986 -1.80 -60.08 22.11
N THR A 987 -1.91 -59.16 21.15
CA THR A 987 -0.77 -58.57 20.43
C THR A 987 -0.42 -57.15 20.93
N PRO A 988 0.86 -56.73 20.83
CA PRO A 988 1.25 -55.36 21.13
C PRO A 988 0.89 -54.41 19.98
N LYS A 989 0.29 -53.26 20.31
CA LYS A 989 0.20 -52.12 19.40
C LYS A 989 1.54 -51.39 19.27
N GLU A 990 1.83 -50.92 18.06
CA GLU A 990 3.03 -50.14 17.74
C GLU A 990 2.89 -48.67 18.20
N GLY A 991 3.95 -48.13 18.81
CA GLY A 991 4.04 -46.74 19.28
C GLY A 991 3.28 -46.41 20.57
N GLU A 992 3.13 -45.12 20.84
CA GLU A 992 2.19 -44.58 21.84
C GLU A 992 1.21 -43.64 21.13
N GLY A 993 -0.09 -43.82 21.35
CA GLY A 993 -1.13 -43.01 20.70
C GLY A 993 -1.51 -41.78 21.52
N ALA A 994 -1.92 -40.69 20.87
CA ALA A 994 -2.34 -39.46 21.56
C ALA A 994 -3.54 -39.64 22.52
N MET A 995 -4.28 -40.74 22.41
CA MET A 995 -5.44 -41.10 23.26
C MET A 995 -5.24 -42.38 24.08
N TRP A 996 -4.09 -43.07 23.95
CA TRP A 996 -3.85 -44.34 24.65
C TRP A 996 -2.38 -44.58 24.99
N LYS A 997 -2.14 -45.21 26.15
CA LYS A 997 -0.80 -45.50 26.69
C LYS A 997 -0.74 -46.90 27.30
N ARG A 998 0.41 -47.56 27.23
CA ARG A 998 0.60 -48.88 27.89
C ARG A 998 0.65 -48.69 29.41
N VAL A 999 0.04 -49.60 30.17
CA VAL A 999 0.03 -49.54 31.64
C VAL A 999 0.20 -50.92 32.25
N HIS A 1000 0.84 -50.99 33.42
CA HIS A 1000 0.90 -52.20 34.24
C HIS A 1000 -0.05 -52.05 35.42
N ARG A 1001 -1.11 -52.87 35.44
CA ARG A 1001 -2.10 -52.99 36.53
C ARG A 1001 -2.53 -54.44 36.66
N THR A 1002 -2.78 -54.90 37.88
CA THR A 1002 -3.40 -56.20 38.16
C THR A 1002 -4.86 -56.18 37.68
N LEU A 1003 -5.27 -57.19 36.89
CA LEU A 1003 -6.66 -57.30 36.43
C LEU A 1003 -7.54 -58.01 37.48
N PRO A 1004 -8.86 -57.70 37.53
CA PRO A 1004 -9.79 -58.35 38.45
C PRO A 1004 -9.81 -59.88 38.27
N ARG A 1005 -10.11 -60.61 39.34
CA ARG A 1005 -10.21 -62.09 39.33
C ARG A 1005 -8.97 -62.78 38.76
N SER A 1006 -7.78 -62.22 39.01
CA SER A 1006 -6.47 -62.77 38.61
C SER A 1006 -6.32 -63.09 37.11
N HIS A 1007 -6.98 -62.34 36.23
CA HIS A 1007 -6.82 -62.51 34.77
C HIS A 1007 -5.39 -62.13 34.34
N GLN A 1008 -4.86 -62.82 33.32
CA GLN A 1008 -3.49 -62.62 32.87
C GLN A 1008 -3.35 -61.26 32.17
N VAL A 1009 -2.45 -60.42 32.71
CA VAL A 1009 -2.08 -59.15 32.08
C VAL A 1009 -1.22 -59.46 30.86
N LEU A 1010 -1.71 -59.12 29.67
CA LEU A 1010 -1.00 -59.26 28.40
C LEU A 1010 -0.47 -57.88 27.99
N TYR A 1011 -0.97 -57.30 26.90
CA TYR A 1011 -0.69 -55.92 26.51
C TYR A 1011 -1.85 -55.03 26.95
N LEU A 1012 -1.78 -54.55 28.20
CA LEU A 1012 -2.80 -53.69 28.80
C LEU A 1012 -2.56 -52.22 28.45
N TYR A 1013 -3.57 -51.58 27.86
CA TYR A 1013 -3.56 -50.18 27.45
C TYR A 1013 -4.66 -49.39 28.16
N GLN A 1014 -4.32 -48.21 28.69
CA GLN A 1014 -5.28 -47.22 29.16
C GLN A 1014 -5.66 -46.29 28.02
N TYR A 1015 -6.96 -46.18 27.74
CA TYR A 1015 -7.54 -45.18 26.84
C TYR A 1015 -8.09 -44.01 27.66
N ASP A 1016 -7.83 -42.78 27.23
CA ASP A 1016 -8.33 -41.54 27.84
C ASP A 1016 -9.01 -40.67 26.75
N VAL A 1017 -10.33 -40.84 26.57
CA VAL A 1017 -11.09 -40.27 25.43
C VAL A 1017 -12.05 -39.17 25.92
N PRO A 1018 -12.19 -38.01 25.23
CA PRO A 1018 -13.25 -37.04 25.56
C PRO A 1018 -14.64 -37.65 25.49
N GLU A 1019 -15.51 -37.35 26.45
CA GLU A 1019 -16.83 -38.01 26.55
C GLU A 1019 -17.73 -37.76 25.33
N ASP A 1020 -17.69 -36.57 24.76
CA ASP A 1020 -18.47 -36.23 23.58
C ASP A 1020 -17.97 -36.98 22.34
N VAL A 1021 -16.65 -37.18 22.20
CA VAL A 1021 -16.03 -38.05 21.17
C VAL A 1021 -16.43 -39.51 21.39
N TYR A 1022 -16.39 -39.98 22.64
CA TYR A 1022 -16.80 -41.33 23.01
C TYR A 1022 -18.28 -41.60 22.68
N ILE A 1023 -19.18 -40.64 22.95
CA ILE A 1023 -20.60 -40.74 22.59
C ILE A 1023 -20.81 -40.69 21.07
N LYS A 1024 -20.15 -39.77 20.35
CA LYS A 1024 -20.23 -39.65 18.88
C LYS A 1024 -19.86 -40.96 18.17
N HIS A 1025 -18.84 -41.65 18.66
CA HIS A 1025 -18.24 -42.85 18.03
C HIS A 1025 -18.46 -44.15 18.82
N ILE A 1026 -19.47 -44.21 19.69
CA ILE A 1026 -19.66 -45.36 20.60
C ILE A 1026 -19.85 -46.68 19.85
N ASN A 1027 -20.47 -46.66 18.67
CA ASN A 1027 -20.68 -47.85 17.83
C ASN A 1027 -19.35 -48.33 17.24
N ASP A 1028 -18.57 -47.42 16.64
CA ASP A 1028 -17.27 -47.70 16.02
C ASP A 1028 -16.29 -48.26 17.07
N ILE A 1029 -16.23 -47.59 18.23
CA ILE A 1029 -15.43 -48.01 19.39
C ILE A 1029 -15.88 -49.39 19.90
N THR A 1030 -17.19 -49.67 19.96
CA THR A 1030 -17.69 -50.98 20.42
C THR A 1030 -17.38 -52.09 19.41
N ALA A 1031 -17.38 -51.80 18.10
CA ALA A 1031 -16.98 -52.75 17.07
C ALA A 1031 -15.48 -53.07 17.15
N ASP A 1032 -14.61 -52.06 17.24
CA ASP A 1032 -13.16 -52.23 17.46
C ASP A 1032 -12.87 -53.02 18.74
N LEU A 1033 -13.59 -52.71 19.83
CA LEU A 1033 -13.46 -53.39 21.12
C LEU A 1033 -14.00 -54.84 21.13
N SER A 1034 -14.68 -55.26 20.07
CA SER A 1034 -15.16 -56.64 19.88
C SER A 1034 -14.18 -57.51 19.05
N SER A 1035 -12.99 -56.99 18.71
CA SER A 1035 -11.98 -57.71 17.93
C SER A 1035 -11.45 -58.97 18.63
N PRO A 1036 -11.24 -60.10 17.92
CA PRO A 1036 -10.69 -61.34 18.50
C PRO A 1036 -9.29 -61.23 19.13
N ASP A 1037 -8.53 -60.17 18.83
CA ASP A 1037 -7.24 -59.88 19.48
C ASP A 1037 -7.40 -59.39 20.92
N ILE A 1038 -8.56 -58.82 21.27
CA ILE A 1038 -8.83 -58.31 22.62
C ILE A 1038 -9.17 -59.51 23.53
N GLU A 1039 -8.57 -59.52 24.73
CA GLU A 1039 -8.87 -60.48 25.81
C GLU A 1039 -9.99 -59.96 26.69
N GLY A 1040 -9.98 -58.66 27.01
CA GLY A 1040 -10.93 -58.07 27.92
C GLY A 1040 -10.90 -56.55 27.92
N VAL A 1041 -12.05 -55.96 28.21
CA VAL A 1041 -12.25 -54.51 28.33
C VAL A 1041 -12.80 -54.19 29.71
N TYR A 1042 -12.20 -53.20 30.38
CA TYR A 1042 -12.41 -52.94 31.80
C TYR A 1042 -12.72 -51.45 32.05
N GLU A 1043 -13.59 -51.18 33.03
CA GLU A 1043 -13.97 -49.85 33.53
C GLU A 1043 -14.73 -48.91 32.56
N THR A 1044 -15.19 -49.36 31.38
CA THR A 1044 -16.01 -48.55 30.44
C THR A 1044 -17.28 -47.97 31.08
N GLN A 1045 -17.94 -48.76 31.94
CA GLN A 1045 -19.20 -48.38 32.60
C GLN A 1045 -19.01 -47.47 33.83
N VAL A 1046 -17.78 -47.10 34.22
CA VAL A 1046 -17.55 -46.24 35.40
C VAL A 1046 -18.11 -44.83 35.17
N PRO A 1047 -19.00 -44.30 36.05
CA PRO A 1047 -19.53 -42.94 35.92
C PRO A 1047 -18.43 -41.87 35.98
N LEU A 1048 -18.55 -40.82 35.16
CA LEU A 1048 -17.56 -39.76 35.11
C LEU A 1048 -17.48 -38.94 36.40
N GLU A 1049 -18.61 -38.74 37.09
CA GLU A 1049 -18.61 -38.09 38.41
C GLU A 1049 -17.82 -38.90 39.44
N PHE A 1050 -18.05 -40.22 39.51
CA PHE A 1050 -17.28 -41.12 40.37
C PHE A 1050 -15.79 -41.11 40.00
N ARG A 1051 -15.46 -41.14 38.70
CA ARG A 1051 -14.08 -41.02 38.20
C ARG A 1051 -13.44 -39.69 38.62
N ALA A 1052 -14.20 -38.58 38.63
CA ALA A 1052 -13.72 -37.28 39.08
C ALA A 1052 -13.48 -37.25 40.60
N LEU A 1053 -14.43 -37.75 41.40
CA LEU A 1053 -14.32 -37.82 42.85
C LEU A 1053 -13.12 -38.68 43.30
N VAL A 1054 -12.94 -39.86 42.71
CA VAL A 1054 -11.80 -40.76 43.02
C VAL A 1054 -10.46 -40.16 42.60
N LYS A 1055 -10.42 -39.35 41.53
CA LYS A 1055 -9.18 -38.75 41.00
C LYS A 1055 -8.78 -37.44 41.67
N LEU A 1056 -9.74 -36.64 42.14
CA LEU A 1056 -9.50 -35.33 42.75
C LEU A 1056 -9.57 -35.35 44.29
N GLY A 1057 -10.30 -36.30 44.88
CA GLY A 1057 -10.54 -36.35 46.32
C GLY A 1057 -11.29 -35.13 46.86
N CYS A 1058 -11.14 -34.88 48.16
CA CYS A 1058 -11.68 -33.68 48.83
C CYS A 1058 -10.75 -32.46 48.73
N VAL A 1059 -9.45 -32.66 48.50
CA VAL A 1059 -8.46 -31.59 48.37
C VAL A 1059 -7.49 -31.90 47.23
N THR A 1060 -7.31 -30.97 46.31
CA THR A 1060 -6.41 -31.11 45.15
C THR A 1060 -5.53 -29.87 44.95
N THR A 1061 -4.46 -29.97 44.15
CA THR A 1061 -3.53 -28.88 43.82
C THR A 1061 -3.25 -28.82 42.32
N VAL A 1062 -2.94 -27.64 41.80
CA VAL A 1062 -2.62 -27.48 40.37
C VAL A 1062 -1.17 -27.88 40.10
N ASN A 1063 -0.94 -28.72 39.09
CA ASN A 1063 0.40 -29.00 38.60
C ASN A 1063 0.98 -27.73 37.93
N ARG A 1064 1.92 -27.08 38.63
CA ARG A 1064 2.59 -25.84 38.22
C ARG A 1064 3.40 -25.96 36.93
N GLU A 1065 3.93 -27.13 36.60
CA GLU A 1065 4.71 -27.34 35.36
C GLU A 1065 3.78 -27.43 34.16
N PHE A 1066 2.69 -28.19 34.30
CA PHE A 1066 1.64 -28.29 33.29
C PHE A 1066 0.98 -26.92 33.03
N ALA A 1067 0.68 -26.15 34.09
CA ALA A 1067 0.14 -24.79 33.97
C ALA A 1067 1.09 -23.85 33.20
N LYS A 1068 2.39 -23.85 33.52
CA LYS A 1068 3.41 -23.07 32.78
C LYS A 1068 3.54 -23.51 31.32
N SER A 1069 3.38 -24.81 31.02
CA SER A 1069 3.40 -25.31 29.64
C SER A 1069 2.21 -24.80 28.81
N MET A 1070 1.07 -24.52 29.45
CA MET A 1070 -0.08 -23.86 28.82
C MET A 1070 0.09 -22.35 28.68
N GLU A 1071 0.75 -21.64 29.61
CA GLU A 1071 1.03 -20.20 29.46
C GLU A 1071 1.85 -19.86 28.19
N GLY A 1072 2.57 -20.84 27.62
CA GLY A 1072 3.25 -20.74 26.32
C GLY A 1072 2.39 -21.04 25.09
N ARG A 1073 1.07 -21.25 25.24
CA ARG A 1073 0.13 -21.65 24.16
C ARG A 1073 -1.23 -20.92 24.24
N VAL A 1074 -1.27 -19.66 24.71
CA VAL A 1074 -2.49 -18.85 24.96
C VAL A 1074 -2.39 -17.43 24.40
#